data_AF-A0A6N3G1A9-F1
#
_entry.id   AF-A0A6N3G1A9-F1
#
_cell.length_a   1.000
_cell.length_b   1.000
_cell.length_c   1.000
_cell.angle_alpha   90.00
_cell.angle_beta   90.00
_cell.angle_gamma   90.00
#
_symmetry.space_group_name_H-M   'P 1'
#
loop_
_entity.id
_entity.type
_entity.pdbx_description
1 polymer ?
#
loop_
_entity_poly.entity_id
_entity_poly.type
_entity_poly.pdbx_seq_one_letter_code
_entity_poly.pdbx_strand_id
1 'polypeptide(L)'
;MLKKRGRRRLWAVLGTMLLAAALGVCALAASDVPKAVLNARESVVRIVTEGAMGSGFALSENSVYVVTNHHVIEGAETIEVIVDDTRWTTARVYVDLPGKDICILKTDKPLRGMPGLPLRSDAVETGLAVYALGYPGAADDFSQEFATGVDSITVTDGIVSAVRQSRAEGLQTTWAIQTNAPISPGNSGGPLVDAGGRLVGINTFIMLKGQNVNGSIHVRELLTVLQQNDIPYRKAAPSFAGVLLVVLAVAAALGVCAALLLRLRRRGAASGKPMREKAVPLPVFLAGGGRMDRLRATRAVRELAQRLASMPEVSRALHPENILVRSGTLELKRAHGAGKRPGASVCAGYSAPECYNGSAGMAAAVYFLGAVLYALTEGRAPQDVIARAGGAELVFEEQTPLVPLLNRAMALNEAYRIAAPAQLAQELAQVEAQLAAAQPAQTVPAQELPQAQRAALQEAAPLGPFAPQGSGGTPGAGYAPSAVCTPQAPRRKKRGWKIALAVGLPLVLLGGGFLGYSLYAWNEIETAQSYEQYTQAYEWYERAPWLWELDEQRGQYTAAWVLVERGELSEAAQAFRELGDYADSGELAEKCNTYIRAQTVGSPFTKYKLYNNLGGFLDSSRQAQAQIPEIYDTALEHYGENRFSAAMEWLEIIPDYENYEDAFVYVEACKAHTVLSENYYKMTREVQNALEMLEWSDQYIDVEPICMDRYLIDYFLDGTWVAVDGDVFEYAMENNEFDFWCRYVPSGKYNFESDGMYYASSGTRFAAWDYISYNEIVITFESDGRSYHYYRQ
;
A
#
# COMPACT_ATOMS: atom_id res chain seq x y z
N MET A 1 0.88 -46.00 -27.98
CA MET A 1 1.40 -45.16 -26.88
C MET A 1 1.72 -43.71 -27.29
N LEU A 2 1.85 -43.35 -28.57
CA LEU A 2 2.19 -41.98 -29.01
C LEU A 2 1.11 -40.90 -28.76
N LYS A 3 -0.20 -41.21 -28.79
CA LYS A 3 -1.27 -40.21 -28.56
C LYS A 3 -1.40 -39.68 -27.12
N LYS A 4 -0.87 -40.40 -26.11
CA LYS A 4 -0.90 -39.98 -24.69
C LYS A 4 0.23 -39.01 -24.34
N ARG A 5 1.40 -39.16 -24.98
CA ARG A 5 2.55 -38.24 -24.78
C ARG A 5 2.28 -36.84 -25.38
N GLY A 6 1.60 -36.76 -26.53
CA GLY A 6 1.25 -35.46 -27.14
C GLY A 6 0.27 -34.62 -26.32
N ARG A 7 -0.71 -35.23 -25.65
CA ARG A 7 -1.64 -34.50 -24.76
C ARG A 7 -0.97 -34.01 -23.48
N ARG A 8 -0.08 -34.80 -22.87
CA ARG A 8 0.67 -34.37 -21.67
C ARG A 8 1.63 -33.22 -21.99
N ARG A 9 2.30 -33.26 -23.15
CA ARG A 9 3.13 -32.13 -23.63
C ARG A 9 2.30 -30.88 -23.90
N LEU A 10 1.10 -31.00 -24.48
CA LEU A 10 0.22 -29.85 -24.72
C LEU A 10 -0.27 -29.19 -23.42
N TRP A 11 -0.65 -29.97 -22.41
CA TRP A 11 -1.04 -29.45 -21.10
C TRP A 11 0.13 -28.87 -20.32
N ALA A 12 1.32 -29.44 -20.46
CA ALA A 12 2.54 -28.87 -19.89
C ALA A 12 2.88 -27.53 -20.54
N VAL A 13 2.79 -27.42 -21.88
CA VAL A 13 3.04 -26.17 -22.62
C VAL A 13 2.00 -25.08 -22.31
N LEU A 14 0.71 -25.46 -22.18
CA LEU A 14 -0.33 -24.52 -21.75
C LEU A 14 -0.15 -24.08 -20.30
N GLY A 15 0.24 -25.00 -19.43
CA GLY A 15 0.57 -24.71 -18.03
C GLY A 15 1.77 -23.78 -17.93
N THR A 16 2.84 -24.01 -18.68
CA THR A 16 4.00 -23.11 -18.71
C THR A 16 3.70 -21.78 -19.40
N MET A 17 2.82 -21.71 -20.40
CA MET A 17 2.40 -20.43 -20.98
C MET A 17 1.53 -19.60 -20.04
N LEU A 18 0.63 -20.23 -19.28
CA LEU A 18 -0.16 -19.56 -18.23
C LEU A 18 0.72 -19.14 -17.06
N LEU A 19 1.68 -19.99 -16.66
CA LEU A 19 2.66 -19.66 -15.63
C LEU A 19 3.61 -18.56 -16.10
N ALA A 20 4.05 -18.55 -17.36
CA ALA A 20 4.87 -17.47 -17.94
C ALA A 20 4.09 -16.17 -18.13
N ALA A 21 2.79 -16.24 -18.40
CA ALA A 21 1.92 -15.06 -18.43
C ALA A 21 1.68 -14.52 -17.02
N ALA A 22 1.48 -15.38 -16.01
CA ALA A 22 1.36 -15.00 -14.62
C ALA A 22 2.69 -14.43 -14.07
N LEU A 23 3.81 -15.09 -14.35
CA LEU A 23 5.17 -14.62 -14.03
C LEU A 23 5.52 -13.35 -14.81
N GLY A 24 5.02 -13.16 -16.03
CA GLY A 24 5.18 -11.92 -16.78
C GLY A 24 4.39 -10.75 -16.18
N VAL A 25 3.25 -11.02 -15.55
CA VAL A 25 2.47 -10.04 -14.78
C VAL A 25 3.15 -9.75 -13.43
N CYS A 26 3.74 -10.74 -12.76
CA CYS A 26 4.55 -10.52 -11.56
C CYS A 26 5.88 -9.81 -11.86
N ALA A 27 6.50 -10.07 -13.02
CA ALA A 27 7.70 -9.37 -13.48
C ALA A 27 7.43 -7.92 -13.92
N LEU A 28 6.16 -7.56 -14.17
CA LEU A 28 5.72 -6.17 -14.33
C LEU A 28 5.47 -5.46 -12.99
N ALA A 29 5.43 -6.20 -11.87
CA ALA A 29 5.30 -5.66 -10.52
C ALA A 29 6.65 -5.45 -9.82
N ALA A 30 7.74 -5.95 -10.41
CA ALA A 30 9.10 -5.57 -10.04
C ALA A 30 9.67 -4.76 -11.20
N SER A 31 9.54 -3.44 -11.16
CA SER A 31 10.19 -2.60 -12.16
C SER A 31 10.94 -1.48 -11.48
N ASP A 32 12.17 -1.28 -11.94
CA ASP A 32 12.94 -0.04 -11.82
C ASP A 32 12.05 1.20 -11.98
N VAL A 33 12.51 2.35 -11.47
CA VAL A 33 11.84 3.65 -11.66
C VAL A 33 11.33 3.78 -13.10
N PRO A 34 10.02 3.98 -13.32
CA PRO A 34 9.46 3.97 -14.66
C PRO A 34 10.18 4.95 -15.58
N LYS A 35 10.50 4.53 -16.81
CA LYS A 35 11.23 5.39 -17.76
C LYS A 35 10.57 6.75 -17.98
N ALA A 36 9.24 6.83 -17.87
CA ALA A 36 8.51 8.09 -17.95
C ALA A 36 8.86 9.07 -16.80
N VAL A 37 9.13 8.55 -15.60
CA VAL A 37 9.63 9.34 -14.45
C VAL A 37 11.06 9.79 -14.70
N LEU A 38 11.93 8.91 -15.20
CA LEU A 38 13.31 9.28 -15.53
C LEU A 38 13.40 10.36 -16.61
N ASN A 39 12.51 10.30 -17.61
CA ASN A 39 12.39 11.34 -18.64
C ASN A 39 11.83 12.66 -18.08
N ALA A 40 11.00 12.62 -17.04
CA ALA A 40 10.44 13.83 -16.42
C ALA A 40 11.53 14.72 -15.78
N ARG A 41 12.68 14.13 -15.41
CA ARG A 41 13.87 14.86 -14.92
C ARG A 41 14.34 15.94 -15.91
N GLU A 42 14.21 15.72 -17.21
CA GLU A 42 14.58 16.70 -18.24
C GLU A 42 13.74 17.99 -18.20
N SER A 43 12.61 17.99 -17.49
CA SER A 43 11.75 19.18 -17.32
C SER A 43 12.06 19.96 -16.03
N VAL A 44 12.98 19.47 -15.19
CA VAL A 44 13.32 20.02 -13.87
C VAL A 44 14.57 20.90 -14.01
N VAL A 45 14.60 21.99 -13.25
CA VAL A 45 15.69 22.95 -13.21
C VAL A 45 16.07 23.22 -11.76
N ARG A 46 17.31 23.65 -11.56
CA ARG A 46 17.80 24.12 -10.26
C ARG A 46 17.60 25.63 -10.17
N ILE A 47 17.16 26.10 -9.01
CA ILE A 47 16.97 27.52 -8.73
C ILE A 47 17.96 27.93 -7.66
N VAL A 48 18.68 29.02 -7.93
CA VAL A 48 19.72 29.57 -7.07
C VAL A 48 19.42 31.04 -6.84
N THR A 49 19.53 31.46 -5.58
CA THR A 49 19.37 32.84 -5.10
C THR A 49 20.55 33.18 -4.18
N GLU A 50 20.63 34.41 -3.66
CA GLU A 50 21.73 34.80 -2.77
C GLU A 50 21.79 34.01 -1.45
N GLY A 51 20.66 33.52 -0.95
CA GLY A 51 20.56 32.88 0.36
C GLY A 51 19.89 31.50 0.37
N ALA A 52 19.37 31.04 -0.77
CA ALA A 52 18.62 29.80 -0.86
C ALA A 52 18.80 29.08 -2.20
N MET A 53 18.56 27.77 -2.16
CA MET A 53 18.56 26.88 -3.31
C MET A 53 17.27 26.06 -3.29
N GLY A 54 16.74 25.79 -4.48
CA GLY A 54 15.59 24.91 -4.64
C GLY A 54 15.51 24.32 -6.04
N SER A 55 14.37 23.72 -6.31
CA SER A 55 14.05 23.12 -7.60
C SER A 55 12.90 23.89 -8.27
N GLY A 56 12.80 23.75 -9.58
CA GLY A 56 11.67 24.22 -10.36
C GLY A 56 11.44 23.33 -11.57
N PHE A 57 10.38 23.58 -12.33
CA PHE A 57 10.11 22.82 -13.55
C PHE A 57 9.32 23.63 -14.59
N ALA A 58 9.42 23.22 -15.86
CA ALA A 58 8.61 23.78 -16.95
C ALA A 58 7.40 22.91 -17.30
N LEU A 59 6.34 23.57 -17.76
CA LEU A 59 5.07 22.94 -18.13
C LEU A 59 4.80 22.89 -19.63
N SER A 60 5.63 23.57 -20.43
CA SER A 60 5.57 23.62 -21.88
C SER A 60 6.97 23.49 -22.48
N GLU A 61 7.02 23.04 -23.73
CA GLU A 61 8.29 22.87 -24.44
C GLU A 61 8.91 24.24 -24.72
N ASN A 62 10.22 24.38 -24.49
CA ASN A 62 10.95 25.65 -24.66
C ASN A 62 10.34 26.81 -23.84
N SER A 63 9.79 26.51 -22.67
CA SER A 63 9.10 27.48 -21.82
C SER A 63 10.00 28.67 -21.44
N VAL A 64 9.39 29.85 -21.31
CA VAL A 64 9.97 31.01 -20.59
C VAL A 64 9.50 31.08 -19.14
N TYR A 65 8.63 30.16 -18.73
CA TYR A 65 8.04 30.08 -17.39
C TYR A 65 8.52 28.85 -16.65
N VAL A 66 8.91 29.04 -15.39
CA VAL A 66 9.32 27.99 -14.45
C VAL A 66 8.46 28.08 -13.21
N VAL A 67 7.90 26.96 -12.77
CA VAL A 67 7.14 26.85 -11.51
C VAL A 67 8.11 26.46 -10.39
N THR A 68 7.96 27.08 -9.22
CA THR A 68 8.67 26.75 -7.98
C THR A 68 7.83 27.15 -6.76
N ASN A 69 8.41 27.09 -5.55
CA ASN A 69 7.79 27.59 -4.33
C ASN A 69 8.09 29.08 -4.09
N HIS A 70 7.24 29.73 -3.28
CA HIS A 70 7.48 31.10 -2.85
C HIS A 70 8.69 31.19 -1.93
N HIS A 71 8.78 30.31 -0.93
CA HIS A 71 9.87 30.34 0.05
C HIS A 71 11.27 30.08 -0.57
N VAL A 72 11.33 29.52 -1.78
CA VAL A 72 12.60 29.32 -2.52
C VAL A 72 13.16 30.65 -3.04
N ILE A 73 12.31 31.65 -3.27
CA ILE A 73 12.68 32.94 -3.87
C ILE A 73 12.43 34.13 -2.94
N GLU A 74 12.00 33.87 -1.70
CA GLU A 74 11.66 34.91 -0.73
C GLU A 74 12.88 35.76 -0.40
N GLY A 75 12.74 37.08 -0.55
CA GLY A 75 13.83 38.04 -0.27
C GLY A 75 14.97 38.06 -1.30
N ALA A 76 14.91 37.27 -2.37
CA ALA A 76 15.97 37.21 -3.38
C ALA A 76 15.96 38.45 -4.29
N GLU A 77 17.12 39.07 -4.49
CA GLU A 77 17.30 40.16 -5.47
C GLU A 77 17.61 39.60 -6.86
N THR A 78 18.39 38.52 -6.91
CA THR A 78 18.75 37.80 -8.13
C THR A 78 18.28 36.35 -8.06
N ILE A 79 17.69 35.89 -9.16
CA ILE A 79 17.21 34.51 -9.30
C ILE A 79 17.83 33.91 -10.56
N GLU A 80 18.63 32.88 -10.37
CA GLU A 80 19.24 32.11 -11.44
C GLU A 80 18.52 30.78 -11.61
N VAL A 81 18.19 30.46 -12.86
CA VAL A 81 17.61 29.19 -13.27
C VAL A 81 18.67 28.43 -14.05
N ILE A 82 19.14 27.34 -13.46
CA ILE A 82 20.18 26.46 -14.03
C ILE A 82 19.50 25.22 -14.59
N VAL A 83 19.72 24.97 -15.88
CA VAL A 83 19.16 23.82 -16.61
C VAL A 83 20.17 22.67 -16.66
N ASP A 84 21.44 23.00 -16.89
CA ASP A 84 22.60 22.11 -16.82
C ASP A 84 23.89 22.92 -16.71
N ASP A 85 25.03 22.22 -16.65
CA ASP A 85 26.37 22.79 -16.46
C ASP A 85 26.73 23.90 -17.48
N THR A 86 26.05 23.93 -18.63
CA THR A 86 26.33 24.89 -19.72
C THR A 86 25.17 25.86 -20.00
N ARG A 87 23.97 25.57 -19.48
CA ARG A 87 22.75 26.33 -19.74
C ARG A 87 22.16 26.87 -18.45
N TRP A 88 22.22 28.19 -18.30
CA TRP A 88 21.56 28.93 -17.23
C TRP A 88 20.97 30.26 -17.76
N THR A 89 20.05 30.84 -17.00
CA THR A 89 19.45 32.14 -17.29
C THR A 89 19.00 32.81 -16.01
N THR A 90 19.08 34.14 -15.97
CA THR A 90 18.39 34.94 -14.96
C THR A 90 16.88 34.86 -15.17
N ALA A 91 16.14 34.97 -14.07
CA ALA A 91 14.69 34.99 -14.05
C ALA A 91 14.17 36.07 -13.10
N ARG A 92 12.90 36.45 -13.31
CA ARG A 92 12.18 37.39 -12.45
C ARG A 92 10.86 36.78 -12.03
N VAL A 93 10.37 37.17 -10.87
CA VAL A 93 9.04 36.79 -10.41
C VAL A 93 7.99 37.29 -11.40
N TYR A 94 7.14 36.39 -11.92
CA TYR A 94 6.03 36.72 -12.81
C TYR A 94 4.69 36.66 -12.08
N VAL A 95 4.48 35.59 -11.32
CA VAL A 95 3.34 35.44 -10.42
C VAL A 95 3.84 34.89 -9.11
N ASP A 96 3.43 35.49 -8.00
CA ASP A 96 3.78 35.03 -6.67
C ASP A 96 2.53 34.93 -5.80
N LEU A 97 2.41 33.80 -5.10
CA LEU A 97 1.30 33.49 -4.21
C LEU A 97 1.85 32.97 -2.88
N PRO A 98 2.31 33.88 -2.00
CA PRO A 98 2.90 33.49 -0.71
C PRO A 98 1.96 32.62 0.12
N GLY A 99 0.67 32.96 0.16
CA GLY A 99 -0.35 32.21 0.90
C GLY A 99 -0.62 30.79 0.39
N LYS A 100 -0.08 30.38 -0.76
CA LYS A 100 -0.15 28.99 -1.26
C LYS A 100 1.22 28.36 -1.47
N ASP A 101 2.27 29.12 -1.17
CA ASP A 101 3.65 28.77 -1.46
C ASP A 101 3.90 28.39 -2.93
N ILE A 102 3.30 29.11 -3.87
CA ILE A 102 3.50 28.92 -5.32
C ILE A 102 4.12 30.18 -5.91
N CYS A 103 5.20 30.01 -6.65
CA CYS A 103 5.78 31.06 -7.48
C CYS A 103 5.97 30.59 -8.92
N ILE A 104 5.72 31.49 -9.88
CA ILE A 104 6.04 31.30 -11.28
C ILE A 104 7.04 32.36 -11.67
N LEU A 105 8.22 31.91 -12.09
CA LEU A 105 9.29 32.73 -12.61
C LEU A 105 9.16 32.88 -14.12
N LYS A 106 9.60 34.02 -14.63
CA LYS A 106 9.80 34.27 -16.05
C LYS A 106 11.29 34.46 -16.32
N THR A 107 11.84 33.57 -17.14
CA THR A 107 13.25 33.60 -17.54
C THR A 107 13.49 34.66 -18.60
N ASP A 108 14.66 35.28 -18.61
CA ASP A 108 15.04 36.27 -19.63
C ASP A 108 15.19 35.63 -21.02
N LYS A 109 15.49 34.33 -21.08
CA LYS A 109 15.60 33.53 -22.32
C LYS A 109 14.74 32.26 -22.24
N PRO A 110 14.15 31.80 -23.37
CA PRO A 110 13.46 30.50 -23.41
C PRO A 110 14.42 29.35 -23.09
N LEU A 111 13.93 28.38 -22.31
CA LEU A 111 14.68 27.17 -21.93
C LEU A 111 14.71 26.17 -23.09
N ARG A 112 15.49 26.50 -24.13
CA ARG A 112 15.52 25.75 -25.40
C ARG A 112 15.95 24.30 -25.21
N GLY A 113 15.23 23.38 -25.85
CA GLY A 113 15.45 21.94 -25.78
C GLY A 113 14.88 21.28 -24.52
N MET A 114 14.22 22.05 -23.65
CA MET A 114 13.63 21.51 -22.42
C MET A 114 12.16 21.09 -22.67
N PRO A 115 11.79 19.83 -22.41
CA PRO A 115 10.41 19.39 -22.51
C PRO A 115 9.53 20.00 -21.41
N GLY A 116 8.22 20.06 -21.68
CA GLY A 116 7.22 20.46 -20.70
C GLY A 116 6.60 19.26 -19.99
N LEU A 117 6.52 19.32 -18.67
CA LEU A 117 5.92 18.27 -17.85
C LEU A 117 4.39 18.25 -18.03
N PRO A 118 3.79 17.11 -18.40
CA PRO A 118 2.34 17.04 -18.61
C PRO A 118 1.60 17.00 -17.27
N LEU A 119 0.57 17.85 -17.12
CA LEU A 119 -0.30 17.86 -15.95
C LEU A 119 -1.25 16.66 -15.97
N ARG A 120 -1.39 15.99 -14.83
CA ARG A 120 -2.43 14.99 -14.64
C ARG A 120 -3.80 15.66 -14.65
N SER A 121 -4.72 15.13 -15.46
CA SER A 121 -6.12 15.59 -15.54
C SER A 121 -7.06 14.81 -14.62
N ASP A 122 -6.69 13.59 -14.26
CA ASP A 122 -7.52 12.64 -13.52
C ASP A 122 -7.29 12.80 -12.01
N ALA A 123 -8.20 12.29 -11.19
CA ALA A 123 -8.11 12.39 -9.74
C ALA A 123 -6.78 11.82 -9.19
N VAL A 124 -6.26 12.51 -8.18
CA VAL A 124 -5.13 12.05 -7.35
C VAL A 124 -5.74 11.44 -6.10
N GLU A 125 -5.57 10.14 -5.91
CA GLU A 125 -6.20 9.36 -4.84
C GLU A 125 -5.14 8.71 -3.96
N THR A 126 -5.51 8.41 -2.71
CA THR A 126 -4.66 7.65 -1.79
C THR A 126 -4.24 6.31 -2.39
N GLY A 127 -2.98 5.93 -2.20
CA GLY A 127 -2.39 4.70 -2.75
C GLY A 127 -1.82 4.85 -4.17
N LEU A 128 -1.98 6.02 -4.81
CA LEU A 128 -1.31 6.30 -6.08
C LEU A 128 0.21 6.36 -5.89
N ALA A 129 0.97 5.56 -6.63
CA ALA A 129 2.43 5.65 -6.69
C ALA A 129 2.89 7.00 -7.27
N VAL A 130 3.84 7.64 -6.57
CA VAL A 130 4.38 8.96 -6.90
C VAL A 130 5.89 9.00 -6.71
N TYR A 131 6.52 9.95 -7.40
CA TYR A 131 7.96 10.16 -7.40
C TYR A 131 8.25 11.64 -7.26
N ALA A 132 9.04 12.03 -6.26
CA ALA A 132 9.50 13.40 -6.10
C ALA A 132 10.83 13.58 -6.85
N LEU A 133 10.92 14.65 -7.64
CA LEU A 133 12.11 15.00 -8.41
C LEU A 133 12.64 16.36 -7.94
N GLY A 134 13.96 16.46 -7.77
CA GLY A 134 14.60 17.73 -7.44
C GLY A 134 16.10 17.61 -7.19
N TYR A 135 16.68 18.72 -6.75
CA TYR A 135 18.09 18.88 -6.38
C TYR A 135 18.20 19.02 -4.86
N PRO A 136 18.29 17.94 -4.07
CA PRO A 136 18.42 18.05 -2.63
C PRO A 136 19.81 18.56 -2.23
N GLY A 137 19.88 19.51 -1.29
CA GLY A 137 21.16 20.07 -0.81
C GLY A 137 22.10 19.01 -0.24
N ALA A 138 21.54 18.02 0.46
CA ALA A 138 22.32 16.91 1.03
C ALA A 138 23.02 16.03 -0.02
N ALA A 139 22.54 15.99 -1.28
CA ALA A 139 23.24 15.26 -2.34
C ALA A 139 24.47 16.03 -2.86
N ASP A 140 24.43 17.37 -2.82
CA ASP A 140 25.61 18.18 -3.11
C ASP A 140 26.65 18.02 -1.98
N ASP A 141 26.22 17.99 -0.72
CA ASP A 141 27.11 17.72 0.42
C ASP A 141 27.80 16.34 0.30
N PHE A 142 27.06 15.33 -0.16
CA PHE A 142 27.58 13.99 -0.38
C PHE A 142 28.57 13.92 -1.54
N SER A 143 28.28 14.60 -2.65
CA SER A 143 29.13 14.58 -3.86
C SER A 143 30.28 15.59 -3.83
N GLN A 144 30.26 16.56 -2.91
CA GLN A 144 31.14 17.73 -2.85
C GLN A 144 31.17 18.57 -4.15
N GLU A 145 30.22 18.34 -5.06
CA GLU A 145 30.10 19.03 -6.33
C GLU A 145 28.72 19.69 -6.42
N PHE A 146 28.67 20.88 -7.02
CA PHE A 146 27.41 21.56 -7.25
C PHE A 146 26.69 20.89 -8.42
N ALA A 147 25.75 20.01 -8.13
CA ALA A 147 25.22 19.10 -9.11
C ALA A 147 24.11 19.78 -9.94
N THR A 148 24.34 20.02 -11.24
CA THR A 148 23.39 20.77 -12.09
C THR A 148 22.83 20.00 -13.29
N GLY A 149 23.36 18.81 -13.59
CA GLY A 149 22.92 17.98 -14.71
C GLY A 149 21.61 17.20 -14.48
N VAL A 150 21.04 16.64 -15.55
CA VAL A 150 19.81 15.82 -15.46
C VAL A 150 20.03 14.55 -14.62
N ASP A 151 21.24 14.00 -14.65
CA ASP A 151 21.60 12.80 -13.88
C ASP A 151 21.89 13.08 -12.41
N SER A 152 22.04 14.35 -12.01
CA SER A 152 22.14 14.73 -10.59
C SER A 152 20.79 15.03 -9.93
N ILE A 153 19.70 15.00 -10.69
CA ILE A 153 18.35 15.10 -10.13
C ILE A 153 18.09 13.82 -9.32
N THR A 154 17.82 14.01 -8.04
CA THR A 154 17.42 12.92 -7.14
C THR A 154 15.98 12.55 -7.41
N VAL A 155 15.72 11.24 -7.43
CA VAL A 155 14.38 10.67 -7.56
C VAL A 155 14.10 9.87 -6.31
N THR A 156 13.04 10.24 -5.58
CA THR A 156 12.56 9.49 -4.43
C THR A 156 11.15 8.99 -4.71
N ASP A 157 10.86 7.75 -4.37
CA ASP A 157 9.56 7.13 -4.62
C ASP A 157 8.71 7.02 -3.35
N GLY A 158 7.40 6.91 -3.54
CA GLY A 158 6.44 6.70 -2.48
C GLY A 158 5.02 6.60 -3.02
N ILE A 159 4.05 6.84 -2.14
CA ILE A 159 2.63 6.88 -2.50
C ILE A 159 2.00 8.20 -2.03
N VAL A 160 0.84 8.52 -2.60
CA VAL A 160 -0.09 9.47 -2.00
C VAL A 160 -0.66 8.84 -0.74
N SER A 161 -0.24 9.30 0.43
CA SER A 161 -0.74 8.85 1.73
C SER A 161 -2.12 9.47 2.01
N ALA A 162 -2.32 10.73 1.67
CA ALA A 162 -3.61 11.41 1.77
C ALA A 162 -3.69 12.64 0.86
N VAL A 163 -4.91 13.06 0.51
CA VAL A 163 -5.18 14.37 -0.09
C VAL A 163 -6.07 15.15 0.86
N ARG A 164 -5.61 16.32 1.32
CA ARG A 164 -6.29 17.10 2.37
C ARG A 164 -6.23 18.59 2.06
N GLN A 165 -7.14 19.36 2.65
CA GLN A 165 -6.99 20.80 2.72
C GLN A 165 -6.10 21.13 3.93
N SER A 166 -4.93 21.72 3.67
CA SER A 166 -4.03 22.18 4.70
C SER A 166 -4.32 23.63 5.04
N ARG A 167 -4.18 23.96 6.33
CA ARG A 167 -4.18 25.33 6.87
C ARG A 167 -2.98 25.45 7.79
N ALA A 168 -1.78 25.30 7.22
CA ALA A 168 -0.56 25.61 7.93
C ALA A 168 -0.55 27.10 8.28
N GLU A 169 0.10 27.49 9.39
CA GLU A 169 0.18 28.88 9.82
C GLU A 169 0.75 29.76 8.69
N GLY A 170 0.11 30.91 8.43
CA GLY A 170 0.49 31.82 7.35
C GLY A 170 -0.02 31.47 5.95
N LEU A 171 -0.48 30.24 5.69
CA LEU A 171 -1.02 29.82 4.38
C LEU A 171 -2.56 29.91 4.33
N GLN A 172 -3.09 30.31 3.16
CA GLN A 172 -4.49 30.13 2.82
C GLN A 172 -4.83 28.64 2.75
N THR A 173 -6.11 28.30 2.87
CA THR A 173 -6.59 26.93 2.68
C THR A 173 -6.15 26.41 1.31
N THR A 174 -5.21 25.48 1.33
CA THR A 174 -4.53 24.97 0.14
C THR A 174 -4.69 23.47 0.07
N TRP A 175 -5.09 22.94 -1.08
CA TRP A 175 -5.11 21.50 -1.29
C TRP A 175 -3.68 20.96 -1.32
N ALA A 176 -3.38 20.05 -0.41
CA ALA A 176 -2.09 19.40 -0.26
C ALA A 176 -2.21 17.89 -0.42
N ILE A 177 -1.14 17.31 -0.97
CA ILE A 177 -0.86 15.88 -1.03
C ILE A 177 0.08 15.59 0.12
N GLN A 178 -0.32 14.66 0.99
CA GLN A 178 0.57 14.03 1.94
C GLN A 178 1.18 12.81 1.25
N THR A 179 2.49 12.66 1.31
CA THR A 179 3.22 11.54 0.73
C THR A 179 4.30 11.05 1.68
N ASN A 180 4.62 9.76 1.60
CA ASN A 180 5.78 9.18 2.25
C ASN A 180 7.03 9.19 1.37
N ALA A 181 6.95 9.70 0.14
CA ALA A 181 8.14 9.91 -0.69
C ALA A 181 9.08 10.88 0.05
N PRO A 182 10.36 10.53 0.27
CA PRO A 182 11.31 11.42 0.94
C PRO A 182 11.43 12.78 0.23
N ILE A 183 11.16 13.87 0.95
CA ILE A 183 11.34 15.25 0.49
C ILE A 183 12.26 15.95 1.50
N SER A 184 13.26 16.67 1.01
CA SER A 184 14.31 17.32 1.81
C SER A 184 14.61 18.72 1.24
N PRO A 185 15.30 19.59 2.01
CA PRO A 185 15.74 20.90 1.50
C PRO A 185 16.45 20.78 0.15
N GLY A 186 16.06 21.62 -0.81
CA GLY A 186 16.51 21.57 -2.21
C GLY A 186 15.52 20.88 -3.18
N ASN A 187 14.74 19.91 -2.73
CA ASN A 187 13.63 19.34 -3.53
C ASN A 187 12.40 20.26 -3.60
N SER A 188 12.30 21.22 -2.67
CA SER A 188 11.24 22.24 -2.65
C SER A 188 11.14 22.96 -3.99
N GLY A 189 9.91 23.10 -4.49
CA GLY A 189 9.59 23.70 -5.79
C GLY A 189 9.70 22.72 -6.97
N GLY A 190 10.31 21.55 -6.77
CA GLY A 190 10.37 20.48 -7.76
C GLY A 190 9.04 19.75 -7.96
N PRO A 191 8.88 18.95 -9.02
CA PRO A 191 7.61 18.27 -9.29
C PRO A 191 7.48 16.95 -8.51
N LEU A 192 6.26 16.68 -8.05
CA LEU A 192 5.78 15.34 -7.69
C LEU A 192 5.06 14.76 -8.91
N VAL A 193 5.49 13.59 -9.41
CA VAL A 193 4.94 12.95 -10.62
C VAL A 193 4.41 11.55 -10.34
N ASP A 194 3.42 11.10 -11.12
CA ASP A 194 3.00 9.70 -11.10
C ASP A 194 3.90 8.79 -11.96
N ALA A 195 3.66 7.48 -11.92
CA ALA A 195 4.42 6.49 -12.72
C ALA A 195 4.42 6.74 -14.24
N GLY A 196 3.50 7.57 -14.75
CA GLY A 196 3.46 8.01 -16.14
C GLY A 196 4.25 9.29 -16.42
N GLY A 197 4.99 9.82 -15.43
CA GLY A 197 5.71 11.09 -15.53
C GLY A 197 4.79 12.31 -15.58
N ARG A 198 3.55 12.20 -15.07
CA ARG A 198 2.57 13.28 -15.09
C ARG A 198 2.57 14.02 -13.76
N LEU A 199 2.58 15.36 -13.81
CA LEU A 199 2.59 16.21 -12.61
C LEU A 199 1.32 16.00 -11.78
N VAL A 200 1.51 15.65 -10.51
CA VAL A 200 0.43 15.51 -9.50
C VAL A 200 0.51 16.59 -8.42
N GLY A 201 1.69 17.15 -8.15
CA GLY A 201 1.86 18.24 -7.19
C GLY A 201 3.23 18.90 -7.26
N ILE A 202 3.43 19.95 -6.46
CA ILE A 202 4.69 20.67 -6.30
C ILE A 202 5.26 20.30 -4.93
N ASN A 203 6.47 19.73 -4.89
CA ASN A 203 7.14 19.34 -3.64
C ASN A 203 7.30 20.58 -2.76
N THR A 204 6.88 20.49 -1.50
CA THR A 204 6.99 21.59 -0.54
C THR A 204 7.32 21.05 0.83
N PHE A 205 8.08 21.82 1.61
CA PHE A 205 8.31 21.49 3.00
C PHE A 205 7.15 22.01 3.86
N ILE A 206 6.04 21.27 3.90
CA ILE A 206 5.02 21.50 4.92
C ILE A 206 5.50 20.75 6.17
N MET A 207 5.98 21.45 7.19
CA MET A 207 6.36 20.87 8.49
C MET A 207 5.15 20.16 9.12
N LEU A 208 4.99 18.88 8.83
CA LEU A 208 4.18 17.97 9.62
C LEU A 208 5.16 17.26 10.54
N LYS A 209 5.06 17.51 11.86
CA LYS A 209 5.91 16.84 12.86
C LYS A 209 5.71 15.31 12.73
N GLY A 210 6.70 14.60 12.18
CA GLY A 210 6.70 13.14 12.01
C GLY A 210 7.61 12.64 10.88
N GLN A 211 8.31 11.52 11.07
CA GLN A 211 9.11 10.89 10.02
C GLN A 211 8.21 10.37 8.88
N ASN A 212 8.66 10.50 7.63
CA ASN A 212 7.91 10.07 6.42
C ASN A 212 6.54 10.74 6.21
N VAL A 213 6.35 11.94 6.77
CA VAL A 213 5.14 12.76 6.54
C VAL A 213 5.54 14.00 5.75
N ASN A 214 5.61 13.86 4.43
CA ASN A 214 6.01 14.94 3.52
C ASN A 214 4.81 15.56 2.79
N GLY A 215 4.98 16.80 2.35
CA GLY A 215 3.94 17.60 1.72
C GLY A 215 4.21 17.90 0.24
N SER A 216 3.15 18.03 -0.55
CA SER A 216 3.20 18.62 -1.88
C SER A 216 1.95 19.44 -2.14
N ILE A 217 2.07 20.61 -2.76
CA ILE A 217 0.92 21.42 -3.16
C ILE A 217 0.24 20.70 -4.32
N HIS A 218 -1.06 20.43 -4.19
CA HIS A 218 -1.79 19.66 -5.20
C HIS A 218 -1.81 20.43 -6.53
N VAL A 219 -1.61 19.74 -7.67
CA VAL A 219 -1.59 20.32 -9.04
C VAL A 219 -2.82 21.16 -9.41
N ARG A 220 -3.91 21.04 -8.64
CA ARG A 220 -5.15 21.79 -8.87
C ARG A 220 -5.00 23.26 -8.48
N GLU A 221 -4.18 23.54 -7.48
CA GLU A 221 -3.87 24.91 -7.06
C GLU A 221 -3.12 25.61 -8.19
N LEU A 222 -2.09 24.94 -8.73
CA LEU A 222 -1.32 25.41 -9.87
C LEU A 222 -2.20 25.64 -11.11
N LEU A 223 -3.10 24.71 -11.44
CA LEU A 223 -4.00 24.83 -12.60
C LEU A 223 -4.79 26.14 -12.60
N THR A 224 -5.24 26.57 -11.42
CA THR A 224 -5.99 27.82 -11.25
C THR A 224 -5.11 29.03 -11.63
N VAL A 225 -3.86 29.03 -11.18
CA VAL A 225 -2.89 30.10 -11.45
C VAL A 225 -2.53 30.17 -12.93
N LEU A 226 -2.27 29.01 -13.56
CA LEU A 226 -1.89 28.93 -14.97
C LEU A 226 -2.99 29.48 -15.88
N GLN A 227 -4.25 29.13 -15.59
CA GLN A 227 -5.40 29.58 -16.38
C GLN A 227 -5.67 31.07 -16.21
N GLN A 228 -5.52 31.61 -15.00
CA GLN A 228 -5.73 33.04 -14.73
C GLN A 228 -4.68 33.94 -15.39
N ASN A 229 -3.48 33.41 -15.66
CA ASN A 229 -2.35 34.18 -16.17
C ASN A 229 -1.94 33.80 -17.60
N ASP A 230 -2.80 33.04 -18.31
CA ASP A 230 -2.59 32.58 -19.69
C ASP A 230 -1.24 31.87 -19.93
N ILE A 231 -0.78 31.08 -18.95
CA ILE A 231 0.51 30.40 -19.00
C ILE A 231 0.35 29.07 -19.77
N PRO A 232 1.13 28.82 -20.83
CA PRO A 232 1.03 27.59 -21.60
C PRO A 232 1.42 26.35 -20.79
N TYR A 233 0.61 25.30 -20.85
CA TYR A 233 0.88 24.04 -20.19
C TYR A 233 0.38 22.85 -21.02
N ARG A 234 1.02 21.69 -20.83
CA ARG A 234 0.62 20.42 -21.47
C ARG A 234 -0.32 19.65 -20.54
N LYS A 235 -1.47 19.20 -21.04
CA LYS A 235 -2.31 18.20 -20.34
C LYS A 235 -1.89 16.79 -20.74
N ALA A 236 -1.85 15.88 -19.78
CA ALA A 236 -1.67 14.47 -20.07
C ALA A 236 -2.91 13.89 -20.79
N ALA A 237 -2.70 12.96 -21.72
CA ALA A 237 -3.80 12.16 -22.24
C ALA A 237 -4.29 11.20 -21.13
N PRO A 238 -5.61 10.99 -20.98
CA PRO A 238 -6.13 10.06 -19.99
C PRO A 238 -5.61 8.65 -20.29
N SER A 239 -4.90 8.06 -19.33
CA SER A 239 -4.23 6.76 -19.48
C SER A 239 -5.21 5.61 -19.23
N PHE A 240 -6.16 5.39 -20.14
CA PHE A 240 -6.99 4.16 -20.14
C PHE A 240 -6.22 2.93 -20.64
N ALA A 241 -5.02 3.12 -21.20
CA ALA A 241 -4.30 2.10 -21.96
C ALA A 241 -3.80 0.93 -21.11
N GLY A 242 -3.35 1.15 -19.87
CA GLY A 242 -2.78 0.10 -19.02
C GLY A 242 -3.81 -0.94 -18.58
N VAL A 243 -4.95 -0.48 -18.04
CA VAL A 243 -6.06 -1.36 -17.62
C VAL A 243 -6.68 -2.05 -18.83
N LEU A 244 -6.85 -1.34 -19.96
CA LEU A 244 -7.40 -1.93 -21.17
C LEU A 244 -6.46 -2.98 -21.78
N LEU A 245 -5.14 -2.77 -21.77
CA LEU A 245 -4.16 -3.77 -22.24
C LEU A 245 -4.16 -5.03 -21.38
N VAL A 246 -4.25 -4.89 -20.05
CA VAL A 246 -4.36 -6.04 -19.14
C VAL A 246 -5.67 -6.78 -19.37
N VAL A 247 -6.79 -6.05 -19.50
CA VAL A 247 -8.10 -6.65 -19.80
C VAL A 247 -8.10 -7.35 -21.17
N LEU A 248 -7.49 -6.74 -22.19
CA LEU A 248 -7.37 -7.32 -23.52
C LEU A 248 -6.41 -8.53 -23.55
N ALA A 249 -5.31 -8.50 -22.80
CA ALA A 249 -4.38 -9.62 -22.68
C ALA A 249 -5.03 -10.81 -21.96
N VAL A 250 -5.77 -10.56 -20.88
CA VAL A 250 -6.56 -11.58 -20.17
C VAL A 250 -7.68 -12.12 -21.06
N ALA A 251 -8.41 -11.26 -21.77
CA ALA A 251 -9.44 -11.68 -22.72
C ALA A 251 -8.87 -12.48 -23.89
N ALA A 252 -7.70 -12.11 -24.41
CA ALA A 252 -7.01 -12.85 -25.46
C ALA A 252 -6.52 -14.22 -24.96
N ALA A 253 -5.96 -14.29 -23.74
CA ALA A 253 -5.54 -15.55 -23.13
C ALA A 253 -6.73 -16.49 -22.89
N LEU A 254 -7.86 -15.96 -22.40
CA LEU A 254 -9.11 -16.70 -22.24
C LEU A 254 -9.70 -17.13 -23.60
N GLY A 255 -9.64 -16.27 -24.61
CA GLY A 255 -10.07 -16.54 -25.98
C GLY A 255 -9.25 -17.64 -26.66
N VAL A 256 -7.93 -17.63 -26.49
CA VAL A 256 -7.02 -18.66 -26.99
C VAL A 256 -7.27 -19.99 -26.29
N CYS A 257 -7.46 -19.98 -24.96
CA CYS A 257 -7.86 -21.16 -24.19
C CYS A 257 -9.21 -21.74 -24.67
N ALA A 258 -10.21 -20.89 -24.89
CA ALA A 258 -11.52 -21.30 -25.41
C ALA A 258 -11.42 -21.86 -26.83
N ALA A 259 -10.64 -21.24 -27.72
CA ALA A 259 -10.42 -21.70 -29.09
C ALA A 259 -9.65 -23.04 -29.15
N LEU A 260 -8.67 -23.25 -28.26
CA LEU A 260 -7.96 -24.53 -28.15
C LEU A 260 -8.87 -25.64 -27.60
N LEU A 261 -9.71 -25.33 -26.60
CA LEU A 261 -10.72 -26.25 -26.08
C LEU A 261 -11.76 -26.60 -27.16
N LEU A 262 -12.19 -25.64 -27.97
CA LEU A 262 -13.10 -25.85 -29.10
C LEU A 262 -12.44 -26.65 -30.24
N ARG A 263 -11.16 -26.43 -30.55
CA ARG A 263 -10.41 -27.25 -31.54
C ARG A 263 -10.17 -28.68 -31.04
N LEU A 264 -9.93 -28.87 -29.75
CA LEU A 264 -9.85 -30.21 -29.13
C LEU A 264 -11.21 -30.91 -29.13
N ARG A 265 -12.32 -30.15 -29.05
CA ARG A 265 -13.70 -30.65 -29.20
C ARG A 265 -14.02 -31.02 -30.65
N ARG A 266 -13.61 -30.21 -31.63
CA ARG A 266 -13.80 -30.47 -33.08
C ARG A 266 -13.01 -31.70 -33.57
N ARG A 267 -11.81 -31.97 -33.04
CA ARG A 267 -11.07 -33.22 -33.37
C ARG A 267 -11.68 -34.50 -32.77
N GLY A 268 -12.64 -34.38 -31.83
CA GLY A 268 -13.46 -35.49 -31.35
C GLY A 268 -14.78 -35.68 -32.10
N ALA A 269 -15.13 -34.75 -33.00
CA ALA A 269 -16.43 -34.69 -33.68
C ALA A 269 -16.42 -35.29 -35.10
N ALA A 270 -15.41 -36.07 -35.46
CA ALA A 270 -15.42 -36.93 -36.64
C ALA A 270 -15.86 -38.36 -36.26
N SER A 271 -17.09 -38.49 -35.75
CA SER A 271 -17.80 -39.76 -35.65
C SER A 271 -19.28 -39.44 -35.52
N GLY A 272 -20.00 -39.56 -36.63
CA GLY A 272 -21.44 -39.28 -36.70
C GLY A 272 -22.25 -40.24 -35.82
N LYS A 273 -22.66 -39.78 -34.65
CA LYS A 273 -23.81 -40.29 -33.91
C LYS A 273 -24.60 -39.13 -33.30
N PRO A 274 -25.94 -39.14 -33.35
CA PRO A 274 -26.76 -38.04 -32.85
C PRO A 274 -26.59 -37.86 -31.33
N MET A 275 -26.50 -36.60 -30.93
CA MET A 275 -26.18 -36.15 -29.56
C MET A 275 -27.38 -36.41 -28.63
N ARG A 276 -27.19 -37.22 -27.58
CA ARG A 276 -28.19 -37.37 -26.49
C ARG A 276 -28.10 -36.17 -25.55
N GLU A 277 -29.21 -35.44 -25.36
CA GLU A 277 -29.35 -34.38 -24.36
C GLU A 277 -29.14 -34.92 -22.93
N LYS A 278 -28.45 -34.14 -22.09
CA LYS A 278 -28.13 -34.52 -20.70
C LYS A 278 -29.33 -34.28 -19.79
N ALA A 279 -29.66 -35.24 -18.92
CA ALA A 279 -30.66 -35.06 -17.88
C ALA A 279 -30.10 -34.20 -16.73
N VAL A 280 -30.92 -33.33 -16.16
CA VAL A 280 -30.57 -32.41 -15.06
C VAL A 280 -31.49 -32.62 -13.86
N PRO A 281 -31.03 -32.45 -12.60
CA PRO A 281 -31.90 -32.51 -11.43
C PRO A 281 -33.02 -31.47 -11.47
N LEU A 282 -34.18 -31.79 -10.90
CA LEU A 282 -35.36 -30.91 -10.90
C LEU A 282 -35.07 -29.51 -10.31
N PRO A 283 -34.38 -29.35 -9.16
CA PRO A 283 -34.06 -28.02 -8.64
C PRO A 283 -33.17 -27.19 -9.58
N VAL A 284 -32.20 -27.84 -10.25
CA VAL A 284 -31.33 -27.20 -11.24
C VAL A 284 -32.12 -26.79 -12.48
N PHE A 285 -33.10 -27.60 -12.90
CA PHE A 285 -34.00 -27.28 -14.00
C PHE A 285 -34.84 -26.04 -13.68
N LEU A 286 -35.45 -25.97 -12.50
CA LEU A 286 -36.29 -24.85 -12.08
C LEU A 286 -35.47 -23.56 -11.86
N ALA A 287 -34.30 -23.65 -11.22
CA ALA A 287 -33.40 -22.50 -11.02
C ALA A 287 -32.92 -21.87 -12.34
N GLY A 288 -32.86 -22.66 -13.42
CA GLY A 288 -32.61 -22.18 -14.77
C GLY A 288 -33.83 -21.59 -15.49
N GLY A 289 -34.94 -21.33 -14.77
CA GLY A 289 -36.20 -20.86 -15.35
C GLY A 289 -37.00 -21.94 -16.09
N GLY A 290 -36.70 -23.22 -15.86
CA GLY A 290 -37.33 -24.34 -16.55
C GLY A 290 -38.80 -24.51 -16.18
N ARG A 291 -39.69 -24.49 -17.18
CA ARG A 291 -41.12 -24.79 -17.08
C ARG A 291 -41.49 -25.82 -18.15
N MET A 292 -42.42 -26.72 -17.85
CA MET A 292 -42.96 -27.68 -18.81
C MET A 292 -44.38 -27.32 -19.22
N ASP A 293 -44.69 -27.56 -20.49
CA ASP A 293 -46.08 -27.56 -20.98
C ASP A 293 -46.93 -28.52 -20.15
N ARG A 294 -48.18 -28.12 -19.84
CA ARG A 294 -49.07 -28.84 -18.91
C ARG A 294 -49.33 -30.27 -19.37
N LEU A 295 -49.61 -30.48 -20.66
CA LEU A 295 -49.85 -31.83 -21.20
C LEU A 295 -48.61 -32.72 -21.03
N ARG A 296 -47.42 -32.16 -21.28
CA ARG A 296 -46.15 -32.88 -21.10
C ARG A 296 -45.84 -33.17 -19.63
N ALA A 297 -46.03 -32.20 -18.74
CA ALA A 297 -45.81 -32.36 -17.30
C ALA A 297 -46.75 -33.43 -16.71
N THR A 298 -48.04 -33.39 -17.07
CA THR A 298 -49.05 -34.38 -16.66
C THR A 298 -48.65 -35.79 -17.11
N ARG A 299 -48.25 -35.96 -18.38
CA ARG A 299 -47.78 -37.25 -18.90
C ARG A 299 -46.54 -37.76 -18.14
N ALA A 300 -45.57 -36.89 -17.93
CA ALA A 300 -44.30 -37.27 -17.29
C ALA A 300 -44.48 -37.66 -15.81
N VAL A 301 -45.33 -36.94 -15.07
CA VAL A 301 -45.66 -37.27 -13.68
C VAL A 301 -46.55 -38.51 -13.60
N ARG A 302 -47.48 -38.72 -14.55
CA ARG A 302 -48.27 -39.96 -14.63
C ARG A 302 -47.36 -41.19 -14.79
N GLU A 303 -46.40 -41.14 -15.70
CA GLU A 303 -45.45 -42.25 -15.91
C GLU A 303 -44.59 -42.50 -14.66
N LEU A 304 -44.19 -41.43 -13.96
CA LEU A 304 -43.47 -41.55 -12.69
C LEU A 304 -44.36 -42.17 -11.59
N ALA A 305 -45.62 -41.77 -11.50
CA ALA A 305 -46.60 -42.30 -10.55
C ALA A 305 -46.87 -43.80 -10.77
N GLN A 306 -46.98 -44.25 -12.04
CA GLN A 306 -47.10 -45.67 -12.39
C GLN A 306 -45.87 -46.47 -11.97
N ARG A 307 -44.66 -45.92 -12.19
CA ARG A 307 -43.41 -46.57 -11.77
C ARG A 307 -43.32 -46.68 -10.25
N LEU A 308 -43.69 -45.62 -9.51
CA LEU A 308 -43.68 -45.64 -8.05
C LEU A 308 -44.74 -46.58 -7.46
N ALA A 309 -45.89 -46.74 -8.11
CA ALA A 309 -46.89 -47.74 -7.71
C ALA A 309 -46.32 -49.18 -7.73
N SER A 310 -45.37 -49.46 -8.63
CA SER A 310 -44.66 -50.75 -8.70
C SER A 310 -43.44 -50.87 -7.76
N MET A 311 -43.10 -49.83 -6.99
CA MET A 311 -41.90 -49.77 -6.14
C MET A 311 -42.17 -49.15 -4.75
N PRO A 312 -42.89 -49.86 -3.85
CA PRO A 312 -43.31 -49.34 -2.54
C PRO A 312 -42.17 -48.93 -1.60
N GLU A 313 -41.00 -49.55 -1.71
CA GLU A 313 -39.85 -49.24 -0.83
C GLU A 313 -39.14 -47.95 -1.23
N VAL A 314 -39.27 -47.54 -2.50
CA VAL A 314 -38.61 -46.34 -3.03
C VAL A 314 -39.40 -45.06 -2.68
N SER A 315 -40.70 -45.17 -2.41
CA SER A 315 -41.53 -44.04 -2.01
C SER A 315 -41.12 -43.42 -0.67
N ARG A 316 -40.38 -44.16 0.16
CA ARG A 316 -39.85 -43.72 1.46
C ARG A 316 -38.63 -42.78 1.34
N ALA A 317 -38.06 -42.61 0.15
CA ALA A 317 -36.84 -41.83 -0.10
C ALA A 317 -36.99 -40.82 -1.27
N LEU A 318 -38.19 -40.28 -1.46
CA LEU A 318 -38.49 -39.29 -2.49
C LEU A 318 -37.95 -37.90 -2.11
N HIS A 319 -37.14 -37.32 -3.00
CA HIS A 319 -36.52 -36.00 -2.84
C HIS A 319 -36.37 -35.36 -4.22
N PRO A 320 -36.57 -34.03 -4.40
CA PRO A 320 -36.53 -33.39 -5.72
C PRO A 320 -35.18 -33.56 -6.44
N GLU A 321 -34.05 -33.60 -5.73
CA GLU A 321 -32.71 -33.91 -6.29
C GLU A 321 -32.61 -35.29 -6.97
N ASN A 322 -33.51 -36.21 -6.63
CA ASN A 322 -33.54 -37.55 -7.20
C ASN A 322 -34.42 -37.64 -8.46
N ILE A 323 -35.12 -36.56 -8.82
CA ILE A 323 -35.90 -36.42 -10.04
C ILE A 323 -35.03 -35.74 -11.10
N LEU A 324 -34.75 -36.46 -12.19
CA LEU A 324 -33.99 -35.95 -13.32
C LEU A 324 -34.94 -35.62 -14.47
N VAL A 325 -34.83 -34.41 -15.00
CA VAL A 325 -35.61 -33.92 -16.16
C VAL A 325 -34.79 -34.14 -17.43
N ARG A 326 -35.37 -34.85 -18.42
CA ARG A 326 -34.77 -35.07 -19.75
C ARG A 326 -35.82 -34.90 -20.84
N SER A 327 -35.67 -33.90 -21.70
CA SER A 327 -36.48 -33.72 -22.93
C SER A 327 -38.00 -33.92 -22.71
N GLY A 328 -38.53 -33.42 -21.58
CA GLY A 328 -39.95 -33.55 -21.22
C GLY A 328 -40.37 -34.85 -20.51
N THR A 329 -39.41 -35.69 -20.10
CA THR A 329 -39.62 -36.93 -19.31
C THR A 329 -38.94 -36.84 -17.95
N LEU A 330 -39.42 -37.62 -16.97
CA LEU A 330 -38.85 -37.73 -15.63
C LEU A 330 -38.18 -39.09 -15.41
N GLU A 331 -36.93 -39.07 -14.97
CA GLU A 331 -36.14 -40.24 -14.58
C GLU A 331 -35.86 -40.19 -13.07
N LEU A 332 -36.08 -41.31 -12.37
CA LEU A 332 -35.67 -41.44 -10.97
C LEU A 332 -34.21 -41.93 -10.92
N LYS A 333 -33.35 -41.22 -10.17
CA LYS A 333 -31.97 -41.64 -9.94
C LYS A 333 -31.95 -43.00 -9.23
N ARG A 334 -31.38 -44.05 -9.86
CA ARG A 334 -31.26 -45.39 -9.25
C ARG A 334 -30.44 -45.29 -7.95
N ALA A 335 -31.02 -45.70 -6.83
CA ALA A 335 -30.33 -45.79 -5.56
C ALA A 335 -29.15 -46.78 -5.65
N HIS A 336 -27.93 -46.28 -5.65
CA HIS A 336 -26.74 -47.05 -5.27
C HIS A 336 -26.29 -46.51 -3.93
N GLY A 337 -26.54 -47.28 -2.86
CA GLY A 337 -26.08 -46.93 -1.52
C GLY A 337 -27.09 -46.19 -0.62
N ALA A 338 -28.40 -46.49 -0.73
CA ALA A 338 -29.39 -46.08 0.27
C ALA A 338 -29.29 -46.94 1.55
N GLY A 339 -28.10 -46.98 2.14
CA GLY A 339 -27.78 -47.75 3.34
C GLY A 339 -27.17 -46.93 4.46
N LYS A 340 -27.11 -45.59 4.36
CA LYS A 340 -26.66 -44.74 5.46
C LYS A 340 -27.55 -43.50 5.58
N ARG A 341 -28.28 -43.47 6.70
CA ARG A 341 -29.25 -42.48 7.22
C ARG A 341 -30.70 -42.67 6.73
N PRO A 342 -31.51 -43.46 7.46
CA PRO A 342 -32.95 -43.26 7.48
C PRO A 342 -33.22 -42.02 8.35
N GLY A 343 -33.14 -40.85 7.71
CA GLY A 343 -33.67 -39.60 8.23
C GLY A 343 -34.37 -38.95 7.06
N ALA A 344 -35.69 -38.88 7.09
CA ALA A 344 -36.48 -38.17 6.10
C ALA A 344 -35.95 -36.74 6.02
N SER A 345 -35.18 -36.42 4.98
CA SER A 345 -34.85 -35.04 4.66
C SER A 345 -36.13 -34.42 4.14
N VAL A 346 -36.97 -33.92 5.04
CA VAL A 346 -38.11 -33.10 4.69
C VAL A 346 -37.64 -31.96 3.79
N CYS A 347 -38.35 -31.74 2.71
CA CYS A 347 -38.03 -30.73 1.73
C CYS A 347 -39.22 -29.79 1.63
N ALA A 348 -39.01 -28.52 1.95
CA ALA A 348 -40.05 -27.51 2.00
C ALA A 348 -40.86 -27.49 0.69
N GLY A 349 -42.18 -27.60 0.81
CA GLY A 349 -43.12 -27.66 -0.31
C GLY A 349 -43.23 -29.03 -1.01
N TYR A 350 -42.23 -29.92 -0.90
CA TYR A 350 -42.26 -31.25 -1.54
C TYR A 350 -42.65 -32.38 -0.59
N SER A 351 -42.49 -32.16 0.72
CA SER A 351 -42.84 -33.14 1.76
C SER A 351 -44.25 -32.93 2.29
N ALA A 352 -44.97 -34.03 2.47
CA ALA A 352 -46.30 -34.01 3.10
C ALA A 352 -46.21 -33.70 4.60
N PRO A 353 -47.27 -33.16 5.25
CA PRO A 353 -47.24 -32.83 6.67
C PRO A 353 -46.82 -33.98 7.58
N GLU A 354 -47.29 -35.19 7.31
CA GLU A 354 -46.96 -36.38 8.12
C GLU A 354 -45.47 -36.78 8.06
N CYS A 355 -44.74 -36.36 7.01
CA CYS A 355 -43.30 -36.58 6.88
C CYS A 355 -42.48 -35.76 7.88
N TYR A 356 -42.98 -34.62 8.35
CA TYR A 356 -42.34 -33.83 9.39
C TYR A 356 -42.40 -34.50 10.77
N ASN A 357 -43.36 -35.43 10.95
CA ASN A 357 -43.48 -36.26 12.15
C ASN A 357 -42.86 -37.66 11.95
N GLY A 358 -42.05 -37.86 10.90
CA GLY A 358 -41.36 -39.12 10.63
C GLY A 358 -42.23 -40.22 10.00
N SER A 359 -43.48 -39.92 9.62
CA SER A 359 -44.34 -40.86 8.92
C SER A 359 -44.16 -40.76 7.40
N ALA A 360 -44.03 -41.89 6.72
CA ALA A 360 -43.94 -41.94 5.26
C ALA A 360 -44.78 -43.09 4.71
N GLY A 361 -45.68 -42.78 3.78
CA GLY A 361 -46.64 -43.71 3.20
C GLY A 361 -46.99 -43.41 1.75
N MET A 362 -47.95 -44.16 1.20
CA MET A 362 -48.37 -44.00 -0.21
C MET A 362 -49.03 -42.64 -0.46
N ALA A 363 -49.80 -42.12 0.50
CA ALA A 363 -50.38 -40.78 0.44
C ALA A 363 -49.29 -39.68 0.47
N ALA A 364 -48.19 -39.86 1.20
CA ALA A 364 -47.06 -38.93 1.18
C ALA A 364 -46.36 -38.90 -0.19
N ALA A 365 -46.26 -40.05 -0.86
CA ALA A 365 -45.72 -40.14 -2.22
C ALA A 365 -46.60 -39.44 -3.25
N VAL A 366 -47.92 -39.50 -3.08
CA VAL A 366 -48.90 -38.74 -3.88
C VAL A 366 -48.70 -37.24 -3.70
N TYR A 367 -48.50 -36.76 -2.47
CA TYR A 367 -48.22 -35.35 -2.21
C TYR A 367 -46.95 -34.89 -2.94
N PHE A 368 -45.87 -35.67 -2.82
CA PHE A 368 -44.61 -35.39 -3.51
C PHE A 368 -44.78 -35.33 -5.03
N LEU A 369 -45.54 -36.25 -5.63
CA LEU A 369 -45.83 -36.24 -7.07
C LEU A 369 -46.66 -35.03 -7.48
N GLY A 370 -47.63 -34.62 -6.65
CA GLY A 370 -48.37 -33.37 -6.83
C GLY A 370 -47.46 -32.15 -6.79
N ALA A 371 -46.52 -32.10 -5.84
CA ALA A 371 -45.56 -31.01 -5.72
C ALA A 371 -44.59 -30.93 -6.92
N VAL A 372 -44.14 -32.07 -7.44
CA VAL A 372 -43.34 -32.14 -8.67
C VAL A 372 -44.14 -31.65 -9.88
N LEU A 373 -45.41 -32.06 -10.00
CA LEU A 373 -46.27 -31.59 -11.09
C LEU A 373 -46.50 -30.08 -11.02
N TYR A 374 -46.84 -29.56 -9.84
CA TYR A 374 -46.96 -28.12 -9.60
C TYR A 374 -45.67 -27.38 -9.99
N ALA A 375 -44.52 -27.88 -9.55
CA ALA A 375 -43.25 -27.22 -9.80
C ALA A 375 -42.88 -27.17 -11.28
N LEU A 376 -43.18 -28.24 -12.02
CA LEU A 376 -42.94 -28.30 -13.47
C LEU A 376 -43.91 -27.39 -14.25
N THR A 377 -45.16 -27.26 -13.81
CA THR A 377 -46.15 -26.44 -14.51
C THR A 377 -46.10 -24.97 -14.14
N GLU A 378 -45.69 -24.61 -12.93
CA GLU A 378 -45.61 -23.20 -12.47
C GLU A 378 -44.17 -22.66 -12.47
N GLY A 379 -43.16 -23.50 -12.73
CA GLY A 379 -41.75 -23.11 -12.78
C GLY A 379 -41.13 -22.78 -11.41
N ARG A 380 -41.83 -23.06 -10.32
CA ARG A 380 -41.40 -22.78 -8.94
C ARG A 380 -41.92 -23.83 -7.97
N ALA A 381 -41.21 -24.05 -6.87
CA ALA A 381 -41.68 -24.96 -5.83
C ALA A 381 -43.01 -24.46 -5.19
N PRO A 382 -43.92 -25.36 -4.80
CA PRO A 382 -45.11 -24.98 -4.05
C PRO A 382 -44.77 -24.42 -2.66
N GLN A 383 -45.69 -23.65 -2.08
CA GLN A 383 -45.55 -23.14 -0.72
C GLN A 383 -45.46 -24.30 0.29
N ASP A 384 -44.65 -24.10 1.32
CA ASP A 384 -44.41 -25.12 2.35
C ASP A 384 -45.66 -25.41 3.20
N VAL A 385 -45.73 -26.61 3.78
CA VAL A 385 -46.88 -27.06 4.59
C VAL A 385 -47.12 -26.15 5.79
N ILE A 386 -46.07 -25.60 6.39
CA ILE A 386 -46.15 -24.67 7.52
C ILE A 386 -46.85 -23.37 7.09
N ALA A 387 -46.54 -22.87 5.89
CA ALA A 387 -47.16 -21.67 5.34
C ALA A 387 -48.63 -21.90 4.92
N ARG A 388 -49.03 -23.15 4.68
CA ARG A 388 -50.39 -23.54 4.27
C ARG A 388 -51.29 -23.97 5.42
N ALA A 389 -50.83 -23.89 6.68
CA ALA A 389 -51.46 -24.47 7.87
C ALA A 389 -52.95 -24.10 8.10
N GLY A 390 -53.47 -23.04 7.48
CA GLY A 390 -54.89 -22.65 7.49
C GLY A 390 -55.79 -23.33 6.45
N GLY A 391 -55.31 -24.32 5.70
CA GLY A 391 -56.10 -24.99 4.65
C GLY A 391 -56.16 -24.23 3.33
N ALA A 392 -55.21 -23.32 3.08
CA ALA A 392 -55.15 -22.54 1.86
C ALA A 392 -55.01 -23.43 0.61
N GLU A 393 -55.87 -23.20 -0.39
CA GLU A 393 -55.77 -23.83 -1.71
C GLU A 393 -54.48 -23.41 -2.42
N LEU A 394 -53.99 -24.27 -3.31
CA LEU A 394 -52.83 -23.94 -4.13
C LEU A 394 -53.18 -22.82 -5.12
N VAL A 395 -52.34 -21.79 -5.17
CA VAL A 395 -52.48 -20.69 -6.14
C VAL A 395 -51.85 -21.11 -7.46
N PHE A 396 -52.64 -21.08 -8.53
CA PHE A 396 -52.22 -21.30 -9.91
C PHE A 396 -52.39 -20.02 -10.72
N GLU A 397 -51.52 -19.80 -11.70
CA GLU A 397 -51.64 -18.65 -12.60
C GLU A 397 -52.92 -18.70 -13.46
N GLU A 398 -53.41 -19.89 -13.80
CA GLU A 398 -54.62 -20.08 -14.61
C GLU A 398 -55.47 -21.24 -14.08
N GLN A 399 -56.79 -21.12 -14.15
CA GLN A 399 -57.70 -22.23 -13.85
C GLN A 399 -57.58 -23.30 -14.94
N THR A 400 -57.21 -24.51 -14.53
CA THR A 400 -57.06 -25.65 -15.43
C THR A 400 -57.67 -26.91 -14.83
N PRO A 401 -57.96 -27.94 -15.65
CA PRO A 401 -58.42 -29.23 -15.15
C PRO A 401 -57.44 -29.91 -14.18
N LEU A 402 -56.19 -29.43 -14.08
CA LEU A 402 -55.20 -29.91 -13.11
C LEU A 402 -55.44 -29.37 -11.68
N VAL A 403 -56.06 -28.21 -11.52
CA VAL A 403 -56.22 -27.54 -10.22
C VAL A 403 -56.99 -28.40 -9.21
N PRO A 404 -58.18 -28.96 -9.54
CA PRO A 404 -58.92 -29.80 -8.60
C PRO A 404 -58.18 -31.10 -8.24
N LEU A 405 -57.38 -31.63 -9.18
CA LEU A 405 -56.57 -32.81 -8.95
C LEU A 405 -55.38 -32.52 -8.04
N LEU A 406 -54.68 -31.40 -8.25
CA LEU A 406 -53.54 -30.99 -7.43
C LEU A 406 -53.95 -30.58 -6.01
N ASN A 407 -55.11 -29.94 -5.83
CA ASN A 407 -55.66 -29.64 -4.51
C ASN A 407 -55.95 -30.93 -3.71
N ARG A 408 -56.45 -31.99 -4.35
CA ARG A 408 -56.63 -33.31 -3.71
C ARG A 408 -55.31 -34.06 -3.53
N ALA A 409 -54.41 -34.03 -4.51
CA ALA A 409 -53.10 -34.71 -4.40
C ALA A 409 -52.22 -34.09 -3.31
N MET A 410 -52.31 -32.78 -3.09
CA MET A 410 -51.54 -32.03 -2.09
C MET A 410 -52.41 -31.53 -0.92
N ALA A 411 -53.49 -32.26 -0.60
CA ALA A 411 -54.31 -32.00 0.57
C ALA A 411 -53.48 -32.20 1.86
N LEU A 412 -53.57 -31.25 2.79
CA LEU A 412 -52.79 -31.29 4.03
C LEU A 412 -53.25 -32.40 4.96
N ASN A 413 -54.57 -32.64 5.04
CA ASN A 413 -55.12 -33.77 5.77
C ASN A 413 -55.15 -35.01 4.84
N GLU A 414 -54.47 -36.07 5.29
CA GLU A 414 -54.32 -37.33 4.57
C GLU A 414 -55.67 -37.97 4.18
N ALA A 415 -56.72 -37.79 5.00
CA ALA A 415 -58.05 -38.35 4.72
C ALA A 415 -58.70 -37.81 3.44
N TYR A 416 -58.29 -36.62 2.99
CA TYR A 416 -58.77 -36.00 1.74
C TYR A 416 -57.78 -36.17 0.59
N ARG A 417 -56.64 -36.83 0.83
CA ARG A 417 -55.60 -37.04 -0.18
C ARG A 417 -55.87 -38.31 -0.99
N ILE A 418 -55.50 -38.29 -2.27
CA ILE A 418 -55.52 -39.51 -3.10
C ILE A 418 -54.64 -40.57 -2.43
N ALA A 419 -55.19 -41.77 -2.25
CA ALA A 419 -54.63 -42.78 -1.35
C ALA A 419 -53.33 -43.43 -1.87
N ALA A 420 -53.15 -43.51 -3.19
CA ALA A 420 -52.00 -44.19 -3.78
C ALA A 420 -51.54 -43.59 -5.14
N PRO A 421 -50.24 -43.71 -5.47
CA PRO A 421 -49.71 -43.26 -6.77
C PRO A 421 -50.40 -43.90 -7.98
N ALA A 422 -50.90 -45.15 -7.86
CA ALA A 422 -51.65 -45.82 -8.92
C ALA A 422 -52.96 -45.11 -9.24
N GLN A 423 -53.69 -44.66 -8.21
CA GLN A 423 -54.93 -43.90 -8.36
C GLN A 423 -54.63 -42.51 -8.95
N LEU A 424 -53.60 -41.83 -8.46
CA LEU A 424 -53.15 -40.55 -9.04
C LEU A 424 -52.81 -40.69 -10.53
N ALA A 425 -52.16 -41.79 -10.95
CA ALA A 425 -51.86 -42.04 -12.35
C ALA A 425 -53.11 -42.23 -13.22
N GLN A 426 -54.15 -42.88 -12.70
CA GLN A 426 -55.43 -43.04 -13.40
C GLN A 426 -56.14 -41.70 -13.59
N GLU A 427 -56.19 -40.88 -12.55
CA GLU A 427 -56.81 -39.56 -12.60
C GLU A 427 -56.02 -38.59 -13.49
N LEU A 428 -54.68 -38.65 -13.47
CA LEU A 428 -53.82 -37.90 -14.40
C LEU A 428 -54.03 -38.32 -15.86
N ALA A 429 -54.39 -39.58 -16.14
CA ALA A 429 -54.71 -40.02 -17.50
C ALA A 429 -56.01 -39.38 -18.02
N GLN A 430 -57.01 -39.19 -17.15
CA GLN A 430 -58.25 -38.50 -17.51
C GLN A 430 -58.00 -37.01 -17.77
N VAL A 431 -57.20 -36.35 -16.92
CA VAL A 431 -56.81 -34.94 -17.12
C VAL A 431 -55.94 -34.76 -18.36
N GLU A 432 -55.04 -35.69 -18.67
CA GLU A 432 -54.26 -35.67 -19.92
C GLU A 432 -55.19 -35.71 -21.15
N ALA A 433 -56.23 -36.53 -21.13
CA ALA A 433 -57.20 -36.59 -22.23
C ALA A 433 -57.99 -35.28 -22.39
N GLN A 434 -58.36 -34.63 -21.28
CA GLN A 434 -59.02 -33.32 -21.30
C GLN A 434 -58.09 -32.22 -21.83
N LEU A 435 -56.82 -32.20 -21.40
CA LEU A 435 -55.81 -31.24 -21.86
C LEU A 435 -55.46 -31.46 -23.35
N ALA A 436 -55.44 -32.72 -23.81
CA ALA A 436 -55.21 -33.05 -25.22
C ALA A 436 -56.41 -32.65 -26.10
N ALA A 437 -57.65 -32.81 -25.61
CA ALA A 437 -58.86 -32.41 -26.33
C ALA A 437 -59.01 -30.88 -26.45
N ALA A 438 -58.40 -30.12 -25.54
CA ALA A 438 -58.39 -28.65 -25.56
C ALA A 438 -57.34 -28.05 -26.52
N GLN A 439 -56.44 -28.84 -27.11
CA GLN A 439 -55.51 -28.38 -28.14
C GLN A 439 -56.20 -28.40 -29.51
N PRO A 440 -56.23 -27.28 -30.28
CA PRO A 440 -56.81 -27.30 -31.62
C PRO A 440 -56.06 -28.28 -32.52
N ALA A 441 -56.80 -29.17 -33.17
CA ALA A 441 -56.27 -30.19 -34.07
C ALA A 441 -55.49 -29.54 -35.23
N GLN A 442 -54.17 -29.56 -35.17
CA GLN A 442 -53.30 -29.30 -36.32
C GLN A 442 -52.48 -30.55 -36.64
N THR A 443 -53.02 -31.37 -37.55
CA THR A 443 -52.22 -32.22 -38.44
C THR A 443 -52.95 -32.31 -39.79
N VAL A 444 -52.55 -31.47 -40.74
CA VAL A 444 -52.69 -31.77 -42.17
C VAL A 444 -51.38 -32.47 -42.61
N PRO A 445 -51.41 -33.65 -43.24
CA PRO A 445 -50.22 -34.31 -43.76
C PRO A 445 -49.67 -33.59 -44.99
N ALA A 446 -48.35 -33.48 -45.09
CA ALA A 446 -47.67 -33.01 -46.29
C ALA A 446 -47.78 -34.04 -47.42
N GLN A 447 -48.73 -33.81 -48.33
CA GLN A 447 -48.67 -34.30 -49.72
C GLN A 447 -49.11 -33.17 -50.65
N GLU A 448 -48.21 -32.86 -51.58
CA GLU A 448 -48.41 -32.27 -52.91
C GLU A 448 -49.08 -30.88 -53.00
N LEU A 449 -48.38 -29.90 -53.59
CA LEU A 449 -48.98 -28.89 -54.48
C LEU A 449 -47.86 -28.26 -55.37
N PRO A 450 -48.19 -27.69 -56.55
CA PRO A 450 -47.64 -28.13 -57.83
C PRO A 450 -46.83 -27.04 -58.56
N GLN A 451 -46.20 -27.47 -59.65
CA GLN A 451 -45.34 -26.77 -60.62
C GLN A 451 -45.91 -25.51 -61.32
N ALA A 452 -46.90 -24.79 -60.78
CA ALA A 452 -47.57 -23.68 -61.49
C ALA A 452 -47.12 -22.26 -61.10
N GLN A 453 -46.16 -22.07 -60.19
CA GLN A 453 -45.75 -20.73 -59.71
C GLN A 453 -44.28 -20.35 -60.03
N ARG A 454 -43.61 -21.10 -60.92
CA ARG A 454 -42.25 -20.75 -61.41
C ARG A 454 -42.21 -20.21 -62.85
N ALA A 455 -43.35 -20.00 -63.48
CA ALA A 455 -43.44 -19.49 -64.85
C ALA A 455 -44.05 -18.07 -64.87
N ALA A 456 -43.33 -17.11 -64.31
CA ALA A 456 -43.51 -15.68 -64.59
C ALA A 456 -42.24 -14.95 -64.12
N LEU A 457 -41.66 -14.13 -65.01
CA LEU A 457 -40.33 -13.46 -64.92
C LEU A 457 -39.18 -14.36 -65.41
N GLN A 458 -39.14 -14.73 -66.70
CA GLN A 458 -38.58 -13.93 -67.82
C GLN A 458 -37.14 -13.47 -67.56
N GLU A 459 -36.17 -14.07 -68.26
CA GLU A 459 -35.46 -13.52 -69.45
C GLU A 459 -34.33 -12.55 -69.00
N ALA A 460 -33.05 -12.76 -69.30
CA ALA A 460 -32.47 -13.03 -70.61
C ALA A 460 -31.12 -13.77 -70.54
N ALA A 461 -30.86 -14.59 -71.56
CA ALA A 461 -29.54 -15.11 -71.98
C ALA A 461 -28.98 -14.21 -73.13
N PRO A 462 -27.82 -14.46 -73.78
CA PRO A 462 -26.85 -15.56 -73.67
C PRO A 462 -25.37 -15.08 -73.60
N LEU A 463 -24.37 -15.96 -73.44
CA LEU A 463 -23.55 -16.51 -74.54
C LEU A 463 -22.74 -17.71 -73.99
N GLY A 464 -22.84 -18.88 -74.64
CA GLY A 464 -21.94 -20.04 -74.44
C GLY A 464 -20.73 -19.97 -75.37
N PRO A 465 -20.12 -21.10 -75.79
CA PRO A 465 -20.06 -22.45 -75.21
C PRO A 465 -18.59 -22.95 -75.07
N PHE A 466 -18.37 -24.16 -74.54
CA PHE A 466 -17.51 -25.22 -75.12
C PHE A 466 -17.31 -26.37 -74.11
N ALA A 467 -17.89 -27.52 -74.43
CA ALA A 467 -17.42 -28.86 -74.04
C ALA A 467 -16.71 -29.47 -75.27
N PRO A 468 -15.89 -30.54 -75.16
CA PRO A 468 -16.45 -31.91 -75.11
C PRO A 468 -15.62 -32.90 -74.24
N GLN A 469 -16.26 -33.80 -73.49
CA GLN A 469 -16.54 -35.23 -73.79
C GLN A 469 -15.45 -36.24 -73.39
N GLY A 470 -15.94 -37.41 -72.94
CA GLY A 470 -15.22 -38.68 -72.83
C GLY A 470 -15.64 -39.45 -71.57
N SER A 471 -16.78 -40.16 -71.54
CA SER A 471 -16.94 -41.61 -71.87
C SER A 471 -15.87 -42.49 -71.20
N GLY A 472 -16.14 -43.56 -70.46
CA GLY A 472 -17.28 -44.45 -70.27
C GLY A 472 -16.73 -45.79 -69.74
N GLY A 473 -17.58 -46.68 -69.23
CA GLY A 473 -17.22 -48.11 -69.07
C GLY A 473 -17.27 -48.68 -67.65
N THR A 474 -18.41 -49.28 -67.33
CA THR A 474 -18.71 -50.28 -66.27
C THR A 474 -18.19 -51.70 -66.65
N PRO A 475 -18.59 -52.82 -66.00
CA PRO A 475 -18.33 -53.31 -64.62
C PRO A 475 -17.87 -54.81 -64.58
N GLY A 476 -17.63 -55.39 -63.40
CA GLY A 476 -17.56 -56.86 -63.18
C GLY A 476 -16.74 -57.22 -61.94
N ALA A 477 -17.32 -57.64 -60.81
CA ALA A 477 -17.88 -58.96 -60.45
C ALA A 477 -16.82 -60.07 -60.29
N GLY A 478 -16.70 -60.63 -59.07
CA GLY A 478 -15.96 -61.90 -58.86
C GLY A 478 -15.50 -62.21 -57.43
N TYR A 479 -16.35 -62.95 -56.69
CA TYR A 479 -16.04 -64.07 -55.78
C TYR A 479 -15.03 -63.94 -54.59
N ALA A 480 -15.56 -64.23 -53.39
CA ALA A 480 -14.87 -64.82 -52.22
C ALA A 480 -14.62 -66.34 -52.46
N PRO A 481 -13.88 -67.16 -51.65
CA PRO A 481 -13.78 -67.12 -50.18
C PRO A 481 -12.44 -67.61 -49.53
N SER A 482 -12.39 -67.57 -48.20
CA SER A 482 -11.86 -68.61 -47.28
C SER A 482 -10.88 -68.13 -46.18
N ALA A 483 -11.40 -68.25 -44.96
CA ALA A 483 -10.84 -68.43 -43.62
C ALA A 483 -9.31 -68.49 -43.38
N VAL A 484 -8.86 -67.75 -42.37
CA VAL A 484 -7.78 -68.17 -41.44
C VAL A 484 -8.13 -67.74 -40.01
N CYS A 485 -8.11 -68.71 -39.08
CA CYS A 485 -8.23 -68.58 -37.62
C CYS A 485 -7.14 -67.70 -36.99
N THR A 486 -7.48 -66.96 -35.93
CA THR A 486 -6.56 -66.63 -34.82
C THR A 486 -7.34 -66.28 -33.53
N PRO A 487 -6.72 -66.44 -32.33
CA PRO A 487 -7.38 -66.94 -31.12
C PRO A 487 -7.98 -65.87 -30.20
N GLN A 488 -8.87 -66.32 -29.32
CA GLN A 488 -9.38 -65.56 -28.17
C GLN A 488 -8.26 -65.22 -27.17
N ALA A 489 -8.23 -63.95 -26.71
CA ALA A 489 -7.46 -63.46 -25.57
C ALA A 489 -8.29 -62.45 -24.76
N PRO A 490 -8.02 -62.26 -23.45
CA PRO A 490 -9.07 -62.04 -22.43
C PRO A 490 -9.57 -60.60 -22.32
N ARG A 491 -10.86 -60.47 -21.93
CA ARG A 491 -11.51 -59.21 -21.56
C ARG A 491 -10.86 -58.58 -20.31
N ARG A 492 -9.90 -57.67 -20.50
CA ARG A 492 -9.40 -56.79 -19.43
C ARG A 492 -10.38 -55.64 -19.17
N LYS A 493 -11.02 -55.64 -18.00
CA LYS A 493 -11.90 -54.58 -17.48
C LYS A 493 -11.19 -53.21 -17.48
N LYS A 494 -11.81 -52.21 -18.11
CA LYS A 494 -11.47 -50.79 -18.02
C LYS A 494 -11.67 -50.27 -16.58
N ARG A 495 -10.72 -50.52 -15.68
CA ARG A 495 -10.73 -50.01 -14.29
C ARG A 495 -9.81 -48.80 -14.05
N GLY A 496 -9.10 -48.32 -15.06
CA GLY A 496 -8.11 -47.23 -14.90
C GLY A 496 -8.69 -45.82 -14.72
N TRP A 497 -9.84 -45.50 -15.33
CA TRP A 497 -10.36 -44.12 -15.27
C TRP A 497 -11.04 -43.79 -13.93
N LYS A 498 -11.55 -44.80 -13.20
CA LYS A 498 -12.30 -44.60 -11.96
C LYS A 498 -11.33 -44.31 -10.81
N ILE A 499 -10.15 -44.93 -10.83
CA ILE A 499 -9.06 -44.64 -9.88
C ILE A 499 -8.47 -43.25 -10.18
N ALA A 500 -8.26 -42.89 -11.45
CA ALA A 500 -7.76 -41.57 -11.83
C ALA A 500 -8.73 -40.41 -11.47
N LEU A 501 -10.04 -40.66 -11.47
CA LEU A 501 -11.06 -39.64 -11.14
C LEU A 501 -11.37 -39.60 -9.63
N ALA A 502 -11.32 -40.75 -8.94
CA ALA A 502 -11.48 -40.83 -7.49
C ALA A 502 -10.25 -40.33 -6.71
N VAL A 503 -9.05 -40.35 -7.32
CA VAL A 503 -7.83 -39.78 -6.73
C VAL A 503 -7.57 -38.37 -7.27
N GLY A 504 -7.84 -38.12 -8.55
CA GLY A 504 -7.58 -36.82 -9.20
C GLY A 504 -8.54 -35.70 -8.80
N LEU A 505 -9.82 -35.99 -8.55
CA LEU A 505 -10.77 -34.94 -8.18
C LEU A 505 -10.56 -34.43 -6.74
N PRO A 506 -10.31 -35.29 -5.73
CA PRO A 506 -9.87 -34.84 -4.42
C PRO A 506 -8.52 -34.14 -4.48
N LEU A 507 -7.54 -34.60 -5.27
CA LEU A 507 -6.25 -33.90 -5.42
C LEU A 507 -6.37 -32.53 -6.09
N VAL A 508 -7.33 -32.34 -7.00
CA VAL A 508 -7.57 -31.02 -7.63
C VAL A 508 -8.36 -30.09 -6.72
N LEU A 509 -9.31 -30.61 -5.92
CA LEU A 509 -10.05 -29.82 -4.94
C LEU A 509 -9.19 -29.49 -3.70
N LEU A 510 -8.42 -30.45 -3.22
CA LEU A 510 -7.40 -30.25 -2.17
C LEU A 510 -6.26 -29.37 -2.69
N GLY A 511 -5.81 -29.56 -3.94
CA GLY A 511 -4.79 -28.71 -4.54
C GLY A 511 -5.27 -27.28 -4.82
N GLY A 512 -6.52 -27.11 -5.25
CA GLY A 512 -7.13 -25.79 -5.42
C GLY A 512 -7.40 -25.08 -4.10
N GLY A 513 -7.88 -25.81 -3.08
CA GLY A 513 -8.03 -25.29 -1.73
C GLY A 513 -6.70 -24.97 -1.06
N PHE A 514 -5.69 -25.83 -1.23
CA PHE A 514 -4.33 -25.60 -0.75
C PHE A 514 -3.70 -24.38 -1.42
N LEU A 515 -3.83 -24.24 -2.74
CA LEU A 515 -3.33 -23.08 -3.47
C LEU A 515 -4.07 -21.79 -3.06
N GLY A 516 -5.40 -21.84 -2.91
CA GLY A 516 -6.20 -20.71 -2.46
C GLY A 516 -5.86 -20.26 -1.04
N TYR A 517 -5.71 -21.22 -0.11
CA TYR A 517 -5.29 -20.94 1.26
C TYR A 517 -3.84 -20.45 1.32
N SER A 518 -2.94 -20.99 0.50
CA SER A 518 -1.55 -20.52 0.41
C SER A 518 -1.47 -19.08 -0.09
N LEU A 519 -2.23 -18.71 -1.12
CA LEU A 519 -2.29 -17.33 -1.62
C LEU A 519 -2.88 -16.38 -0.58
N TYR A 520 -3.92 -16.81 0.13
CA TYR A 520 -4.51 -16.02 1.20
C TYR A 520 -3.52 -15.80 2.35
N ALA A 521 -2.91 -16.87 2.88
CA ALA A 521 -1.92 -16.78 3.94
C ALA A 521 -0.69 -15.94 3.52
N TRP A 522 -0.24 -16.06 2.26
CA TRP A 522 0.83 -15.22 1.71
C TRP A 522 0.46 -13.73 1.72
N ASN A 523 -0.76 -13.38 1.29
CA ASN A 523 -1.24 -11.99 1.33
C ASN A 523 -1.33 -11.44 2.75
N GLU A 524 -1.76 -12.26 3.71
CA GLU A 524 -1.83 -11.86 5.12
C GLU A 524 -0.43 -11.65 5.72
N ILE A 525 0.55 -12.50 5.37
CA ILE A 525 1.96 -12.31 5.76
C ILE A 525 2.51 -11.01 5.17
N GLU A 526 2.29 -10.77 3.88
CA GLU A 526 2.70 -9.53 3.20
C GLU A 526 2.09 -8.29 3.85
N THR A 527 0.79 -8.35 4.12
CA THR A 527 0.06 -7.26 4.76
C THR A 527 0.63 -6.99 6.15
N ALA A 528 0.75 -8.03 7.00
CA ALA A 528 1.28 -7.89 8.35
C ALA A 528 2.70 -7.30 8.36
N GLN A 529 3.60 -7.78 7.50
CA GLN A 529 4.95 -7.23 7.37
C GLN A 529 4.97 -5.78 6.87
N SER A 530 4.08 -5.41 5.94
CA SER A 530 3.99 -4.03 5.44
C SER A 530 3.53 -3.02 6.49
N TYR A 531 2.86 -3.50 7.54
CA TYR A 531 2.48 -2.71 8.71
C TYR A 531 3.40 -2.94 9.92
N GLU A 532 4.56 -3.57 9.72
CA GLU A 532 5.54 -3.90 10.77
C GLU A 532 4.95 -4.75 11.92
N GLN A 533 3.97 -5.61 11.60
CA GLN A 533 3.31 -6.53 12.55
C GLN A 533 3.95 -7.93 12.45
N TYR A 534 5.21 -8.05 12.88
CA TYR A 534 5.99 -9.27 12.64
C TYR A 534 5.51 -10.48 13.45
N THR A 535 5.03 -10.28 14.68
CA THR A 535 4.37 -11.37 15.43
C THR A 535 3.16 -11.93 14.67
N GLN A 536 2.34 -11.07 14.06
CA GLN A 536 1.18 -11.53 13.28
C GLN A 536 1.61 -12.26 12.00
N ALA A 537 2.63 -11.77 11.30
CA ALA A 537 3.20 -12.45 10.14
C ALA A 537 3.77 -13.84 10.53
N TYR A 538 4.43 -13.93 11.67
CA TYR A 538 4.97 -15.19 12.19
C TYR A 538 3.86 -16.21 12.51
N GLU A 539 2.75 -15.80 13.13
CA GLU A 539 1.59 -16.68 13.35
C GLU A 539 1.04 -17.26 12.03
N TRP A 540 1.06 -16.49 10.95
CA TRP A 540 0.65 -16.98 9.63
C TRP A 540 1.63 -18.00 9.06
N TYR A 541 2.94 -17.83 9.26
CA TYR A 541 3.92 -18.85 8.94
C TYR A 541 3.70 -20.14 9.75
N GLU A 542 3.34 -20.06 11.05
CA GLU A 542 2.98 -21.25 11.84
C GLU A 542 1.74 -21.96 11.30
N ARG A 543 0.74 -21.20 10.82
CA ARG A 543 -0.49 -21.75 10.22
C ARG A 543 -0.29 -22.28 8.79
N ALA A 544 0.76 -21.84 8.09
CA ALA A 544 1.10 -22.27 6.75
C ALA A 544 2.62 -22.53 6.60
N PRO A 545 3.18 -23.57 7.27
CA PRO A 545 4.63 -23.77 7.36
C PRO A 545 5.33 -23.99 6.01
N TRP A 546 4.60 -24.48 5.00
CA TRP A 546 5.16 -24.64 3.65
C TRP A 546 5.49 -23.32 2.97
N LEU A 547 4.92 -22.18 3.42
CA LEU A 547 5.29 -20.85 2.92
C LEU A 547 6.65 -20.42 3.44
N TRP A 548 7.01 -20.85 4.66
CA TRP A 548 8.37 -20.67 5.19
C TRP A 548 9.40 -21.41 4.33
N GLU A 549 9.11 -22.66 3.97
CA GLU A 549 9.98 -23.46 3.09
C GLU A 549 10.10 -22.89 1.67
N LEU A 550 9.14 -22.07 1.23
CA LEU A 550 9.19 -21.39 -0.07
C LEU A 550 10.06 -20.13 -0.05
N ASP A 551 10.16 -19.47 1.09
CA ASP A 551 10.95 -18.26 1.30
C ASP A 551 11.53 -18.24 2.72
N GLU A 552 12.55 -19.08 2.90
CA GLU A 552 13.13 -19.35 4.23
C GLU A 552 13.78 -18.09 4.82
N GLN A 553 14.45 -17.29 3.99
CA GLN A 553 15.10 -16.04 4.44
C GLN A 553 14.06 -15.03 4.94
N ARG A 554 12.93 -14.89 4.25
CA ARG A 554 11.83 -14.01 4.68
C ARG A 554 11.17 -14.49 5.98
N GLY A 555 11.00 -15.80 6.12
CA GLY A 555 10.52 -16.41 7.36
C GLY A 555 11.46 -16.13 8.54
N GLN A 556 12.74 -16.43 8.36
CA GLN A 556 13.80 -16.19 9.36
C GLN A 556 13.90 -14.71 9.74
N TYR A 557 13.78 -13.79 8.77
CA TYR A 557 13.74 -12.35 9.01
C TYR A 557 12.54 -11.94 9.87
N THR A 558 11.36 -12.53 9.61
CA THR A 558 10.17 -12.31 10.44
C THR A 558 10.38 -12.78 11.87
N ALA A 559 10.98 -13.96 12.05
CA ALA A 559 11.26 -14.49 13.38
C ALA A 559 12.29 -13.63 14.14
N ALA A 560 13.29 -13.09 13.45
CA ALA A 560 14.27 -12.18 14.04
C ALA A 560 13.59 -10.91 14.59
N TRP A 561 12.64 -10.32 13.85
CA TRP A 561 11.84 -9.20 14.35
C TRP A 561 10.95 -9.57 15.54
N VAL A 562 10.39 -10.78 15.58
CA VAL A 562 9.64 -11.24 16.77
C VAL A 562 10.53 -11.29 18.01
N LEU A 563 11.81 -11.65 17.88
CA LEU A 563 12.77 -11.58 18.99
C LEU A 563 13.01 -10.12 19.43
N VAL A 564 13.07 -9.18 18.49
CA VAL A 564 13.14 -7.73 18.79
C VAL A 564 11.91 -7.28 19.59
N GLU A 565 10.71 -7.63 19.13
CA GLU A 565 9.45 -7.28 19.80
C GLU A 565 9.35 -7.86 21.23
N ARG A 566 10.00 -8.99 21.50
CA ARG A 566 10.09 -9.61 22.83
C ARG A 566 11.18 -9.03 23.72
N GLY A 567 12.05 -8.17 23.18
CA GLY A 567 13.22 -7.63 23.88
C GLY A 567 14.39 -8.62 23.99
N GLU A 568 14.36 -9.73 23.24
CA GLU A 568 15.42 -10.75 23.20
C GLU A 568 16.53 -10.32 22.21
N LEU A 569 17.10 -9.14 22.43
CA LEU A 569 17.93 -8.43 21.44
C LEU A 569 19.23 -9.14 21.07
N SER A 570 19.83 -9.89 22.00
CA SER A 570 21.05 -10.66 21.72
C SER A 570 20.78 -11.78 20.73
N GLU A 571 19.64 -12.47 20.89
CA GLU A 571 19.20 -13.53 20.00
C GLU A 571 18.75 -12.95 18.65
N ALA A 572 18.01 -11.83 18.68
CA ALA A 572 17.64 -11.10 17.47
C ALA A 572 18.88 -10.68 16.65
N ALA A 573 19.90 -10.11 17.28
CA ALA A 573 21.13 -9.70 16.62
C ALA A 573 21.89 -10.88 16.00
N GLN A 574 21.84 -12.06 16.64
CA GLN A 574 22.40 -13.28 16.04
C GLN A 574 21.57 -13.73 14.83
N ALA A 575 20.24 -13.82 14.97
CA ALA A 575 19.34 -14.23 13.90
C ALA A 575 19.47 -13.34 12.66
N PHE A 576 19.57 -12.02 12.85
CA PHE A 576 19.82 -11.08 11.75
C PHE A 576 21.21 -11.25 11.11
N ARG A 577 22.25 -11.61 11.88
CA ARG A 577 23.58 -11.89 11.29
C ARG A 577 23.60 -13.15 10.45
N GLU A 578 22.86 -14.17 10.86
CA GLU A 578 22.75 -15.45 10.12
C GLU A 578 22.08 -15.26 8.75
N LEU A 579 21.27 -14.21 8.58
CA LEU A 579 20.63 -13.84 7.31
C LEU A 579 21.56 -13.17 6.29
N GLY A 580 22.76 -12.74 6.69
CA GLY A 580 23.73 -12.08 5.81
C GLY A 580 23.18 -10.79 5.18
N ASP A 581 23.31 -10.67 3.85
CA ASP A 581 22.91 -9.47 3.07
C ASP A 581 21.40 -9.41 2.74
N TYR A 582 20.58 -10.20 3.43
CA TYR A 582 19.14 -10.19 3.21
C TYR A 582 18.50 -8.94 3.84
N ALA A 583 17.82 -8.12 3.02
CA ALA A 583 17.18 -6.87 3.43
C ALA A 583 18.15 -5.95 4.19
N ASP A 584 17.74 -5.40 5.32
CA ASP A 584 18.51 -4.56 6.25
C ASP A 584 19.03 -5.34 7.46
N SER A 585 19.10 -6.68 7.39
CA SER A 585 19.44 -7.55 8.53
C SER A 585 20.80 -7.19 9.16
N GLY A 586 21.82 -6.88 8.35
CA GLY A 586 23.12 -6.44 8.86
C GLY A 586 23.03 -5.18 9.73
N GLU A 587 22.27 -4.19 9.29
CA GLU A 587 22.03 -2.94 10.01
C GLU A 587 21.19 -3.18 11.28
N LEU A 588 20.16 -4.03 11.20
CA LEU A 588 19.32 -4.38 12.36
C LEU A 588 20.10 -5.13 13.44
N ALA A 589 21.03 -6.01 13.06
CA ALA A 589 21.91 -6.66 14.01
C ALA A 589 22.81 -5.64 14.75
N GLU A 590 23.32 -4.64 14.04
CA GLU A 590 24.10 -3.55 14.63
C GLU A 590 23.25 -2.68 15.56
N LYS A 591 22.01 -2.36 15.16
CA LYS A 591 21.04 -1.63 15.99
C LYS A 591 20.73 -2.37 17.28
N CYS A 592 20.47 -3.68 17.23
CA CYS A 592 20.28 -4.50 18.44
C CYS A 592 21.50 -4.44 19.37
N ASN A 593 22.71 -4.62 18.84
CA ASN A 593 23.94 -4.58 19.65
C ASN A 593 24.18 -3.18 20.25
N THR A 594 23.90 -2.12 19.48
CA THR A 594 24.05 -0.74 19.93
C THR A 594 23.04 -0.40 21.02
N TYR A 595 21.80 -0.89 20.92
CA TYR A 595 20.78 -0.73 21.95
C TYR A 595 21.18 -1.46 23.25
N ILE A 596 21.66 -2.71 23.16
CA ILE A 596 22.19 -3.46 24.32
C ILE A 596 23.35 -2.68 24.97
N ARG A 597 24.27 -2.15 24.15
CA ARG A 597 25.38 -1.34 24.65
C ARG A 597 24.87 -0.11 25.38
N ALA A 598 23.88 0.60 24.83
CA ALA A 598 23.28 1.77 25.47
C ALA A 598 22.67 1.45 26.84
N GLN A 599 22.10 0.26 27.04
CA GLN A 599 21.56 -0.15 28.33
C GLN A 599 22.62 -0.39 29.42
N THR A 600 23.85 -0.75 29.02
CA THR A 600 24.92 -1.15 29.95
C THR A 600 25.91 -0.04 30.27
N VAL A 601 26.02 0.98 29.41
CA VAL A 601 26.92 2.11 29.61
C VAL A 601 26.47 2.95 30.81
N GLY A 602 27.40 3.43 31.63
CA GLY A 602 27.08 4.24 32.82
C GLY A 602 26.84 5.72 32.52
N SER A 603 27.62 6.32 31.61
CA SER A 603 27.56 7.76 31.31
C SER A 603 26.25 8.15 30.61
N PRO A 604 25.46 9.10 31.16
CA PRO A 604 24.20 9.55 30.55
C PRO A 604 24.43 10.20 29.18
N PHE A 605 25.53 10.95 29.02
CA PHE A 605 25.96 11.50 27.74
C PHE A 605 26.22 10.43 26.68
N THR A 606 26.93 9.35 27.07
CA THR A 606 27.20 8.26 26.14
C THR A 606 25.94 7.46 25.82
N LYS A 607 25.05 7.24 26.81
CA LYS A 607 23.73 6.64 26.59
C LYS A 607 22.91 7.45 25.59
N TYR A 608 22.85 8.76 25.78
CA TYR A 608 22.15 9.67 24.86
C TYR A 608 22.67 9.52 23.44
N LYS A 609 23.99 9.60 23.23
CA LYS A 609 24.59 9.45 21.89
C LYS A 609 24.22 8.10 21.24
N LEU A 610 24.31 7.01 22.00
CA LEU A 610 23.96 5.67 21.49
C LEU A 610 22.48 5.55 21.14
N TYR A 611 21.57 6.01 22.02
CA TYR A 611 20.13 5.97 21.75
C TYR A 611 19.70 6.93 20.64
N ASN A 612 20.30 8.11 20.55
CA ASN A 612 20.01 9.08 19.49
C ASN A 612 20.43 8.53 18.12
N ASN A 613 21.58 7.86 18.03
CA ASN A 613 22.06 7.20 16.80
C ASN A 613 21.14 6.06 16.34
N LEU A 614 20.34 5.47 17.24
CA LEU A 614 19.38 4.42 16.91
C LEU A 614 18.07 4.98 16.31
N GLY A 615 17.83 6.29 16.41
CA GLY A 615 16.64 6.95 15.86
C GLY A 615 15.33 6.35 16.37
N GLY A 616 14.51 5.89 15.42
CA GLY A 616 13.19 5.28 15.68
C GLY A 616 13.23 3.80 16.08
N PHE A 617 14.41 3.19 16.25
CA PHE A 617 14.51 1.79 16.64
C PHE A 617 14.05 1.61 18.10
N LEU A 618 13.04 0.77 18.33
CA LEU A 618 12.41 0.55 19.64
C LEU A 618 11.97 1.88 20.28
N ASP A 619 12.21 2.05 21.58
CA ASP A 619 11.94 3.27 22.33
C ASP A 619 13.18 4.18 22.47
N SER A 620 14.19 4.02 21.60
CA SER A 620 15.49 4.72 21.72
C SER A 620 15.34 6.24 21.79
N SER A 621 14.46 6.85 20.99
CA SER A 621 14.18 8.29 21.06
C SER A 621 13.71 8.74 22.44
N ARG A 622 12.85 7.95 23.10
CA ARG A 622 12.37 8.24 24.47
C ARG A 622 13.50 8.04 25.49
N GLN A 623 14.30 6.99 25.32
CA GLN A 623 15.43 6.70 26.20
C GLN A 623 16.51 7.78 26.13
N ALA A 624 16.79 8.32 24.93
CA ALA A 624 17.68 9.46 24.74
C ALA A 624 17.17 10.68 25.49
N GLN A 625 15.90 11.05 25.28
CA GLN A 625 15.28 12.19 25.98
C GLN A 625 15.33 12.05 27.52
N ALA A 626 15.16 10.83 28.03
CA ALA A 626 15.22 10.57 29.47
C ALA A 626 16.60 10.85 30.10
N GLN A 627 17.68 10.94 29.29
CA GLN A 627 19.02 11.25 29.81
C GLN A 627 19.27 12.76 29.96
N ILE A 628 18.47 13.61 29.34
CA ILE A 628 18.72 15.06 29.24
C ILE A 628 18.86 15.75 30.61
N PRO A 629 17.99 15.49 31.62
CA PRO A 629 18.13 16.14 32.91
C PRO A 629 19.48 15.86 33.57
N GLU A 630 19.93 14.60 33.56
CA GLU A 630 21.21 14.20 34.16
C GLU A 630 22.40 14.75 33.36
N ILE A 631 22.29 14.82 32.02
CA ILE A 631 23.31 15.46 31.17
C ILE A 631 23.46 16.93 31.54
N TYR A 632 22.35 17.65 31.64
CA TYR A 632 22.31 19.07 31.97
C TYR A 632 22.94 19.33 33.35
N ASP A 633 22.48 18.61 34.38
CA ASP A 633 23.00 18.73 35.75
C ASP A 633 24.51 18.46 35.80
N THR A 634 24.97 17.39 35.13
CA THR A 634 26.41 17.05 35.07
C THR A 634 27.22 18.11 34.31
N ALA A 635 26.64 18.73 33.28
CA ALA A 635 27.30 19.77 32.52
C ALA A 635 27.45 21.06 33.35
N LEU A 636 26.44 21.40 34.17
CA LEU A 636 26.53 22.52 35.12
C LEU A 636 27.55 22.25 36.23
N GLU A 637 27.69 21.00 36.70
CA GLU A 637 28.79 20.63 37.60
C GLU A 637 30.16 20.85 36.93
N HIS A 638 30.31 20.45 35.66
CA HIS A 638 31.55 20.70 34.91
C HIS A 638 31.83 22.20 34.76
N TYR A 639 30.78 22.99 34.52
CA TYR A 639 30.89 24.44 34.42
C TYR A 639 31.36 25.06 35.74
N GLY A 640 30.74 24.69 36.87
CA GLY A 640 31.11 25.19 38.20
C GLY A 640 32.49 24.72 38.69
N GLU A 641 33.03 23.62 38.15
CA GLU A 641 34.40 23.14 38.41
C GLU A 641 35.45 23.74 37.45
N ASN A 642 35.09 24.78 36.69
CA ASN A 642 35.94 25.42 35.67
C ASN A 642 36.39 24.46 34.54
N ARG A 643 35.63 23.39 34.28
CA ARG A 643 35.87 22.44 33.18
C ARG A 643 35.04 22.82 31.95
N PHE A 644 35.21 24.04 31.47
CA PHE A 644 34.35 24.66 30.44
C PHE A 644 34.30 23.89 29.12
N SER A 645 35.40 23.31 28.64
CA SER A 645 35.37 22.48 27.43
C SER A 645 34.49 21.23 27.59
N ALA A 646 34.49 20.63 28.79
CA ALA A 646 33.66 19.47 29.08
C ALA A 646 32.19 19.86 29.28
N ALA A 647 31.93 20.99 29.94
CA ALA A 647 30.58 21.54 30.07
C ALA A 647 29.97 21.84 28.70
N MET A 648 30.72 22.52 27.83
CA MET A 648 30.32 22.84 26.47
C MET A 648 29.98 21.59 25.65
N GLU A 649 30.86 20.57 25.68
CA GLU A 649 30.60 19.30 24.96
C GLU A 649 29.26 18.66 25.37
N TRP A 650 28.91 18.75 26.65
CA TRP A 650 27.68 18.16 27.18
C TRP A 650 26.43 19.03 26.95
N LEU A 651 26.57 20.35 26.96
CA LEU A 651 25.45 21.27 26.72
C LEU A 651 25.09 21.37 25.24
N GLU A 652 26.07 21.28 24.32
CA GLU A 652 25.83 21.37 22.86
C GLU A 652 24.92 20.24 22.33
N ILE A 653 24.86 19.11 23.03
CA ILE A 653 23.97 18.00 22.63
C ILE A 653 22.54 18.17 23.15
N ILE A 654 22.29 19.12 24.04
CA ILE A 654 20.96 19.38 24.59
C ILE A 654 20.18 20.11 23.51
N PRO A 655 19.13 19.49 22.96
CA PRO A 655 18.29 20.14 21.96
C PRO A 655 17.55 21.32 22.57
N ASP A 656 17.03 22.22 21.72
CA ASP A 656 16.15 23.32 22.11
C ASP A 656 14.83 22.78 22.71
N TYR A 657 14.90 22.40 23.98
CA TYR A 657 13.78 21.92 24.77
C TYR A 657 13.28 23.02 25.69
N GLU A 658 11.95 23.03 25.85
CA GLU A 658 11.27 23.80 26.88
C GLU A 658 11.90 23.46 28.25
N ASN A 659 12.35 24.46 28.99
CA ASN A 659 13.07 24.41 30.28
C ASN A 659 14.60 24.25 30.25
N TYR A 660 15.25 24.17 29.08
CA TYR A 660 16.72 24.13 28.96
C TYR A 660 17.27 25.24 28.05
N GLU A 661 16.53 26.34 27.91
CA GLU A 661 16.87 27.48 27.03
C GLU A 661 18.17 28.18 27.45
N ASP A 662 18.53 28.09 28.73
CA ASP A 662 19.77 28.64 29.27
C ASP A 662 21.01 27.81 28.90
N ALA A 663 20.87 26.54 28.48
CA ALA A 663 21.98 25.71 28.02
C ALA A 663 22.75 26.38 26.87
N PHE A 664 22.03 27.04 25.96
CA PHE A 664 22.63 27.84 24.89
C PHE A 664 23.49 28.98 25.44
N VAL A 665 23.01 29.68 26.47
CA VAL A 665 23.76 30.78 27.09
C VAL A 665 25.04 30.27 27.74
N TYR A 666 24.99 29.12 28.43
CA TYR A 666 26.16 28.47 28.99
C TYR A 666 27.18 28.07 27.91
N VAL A 667 26.73 27.52 26.77
CA VAL A 667 27.61 27.18 25.63
C VAL A 667 28.33 28.42 25.12
N GLU A 668 27.60 29.52 24.89
CA GLU A 668 28.20 30.75 24.39
C GLU A 668 29.17 31.39 25.39
N ALA A 669 28.86 31.31 26.69
CA ALA A 669 29.79 31.74 27.73
C ALA A 669 31.08 30.90 27.72
N CYS A 670 30.98 29.57 27.61
CA CYS A 670 32.16 28.69 27.48
C CYS A 670 32.99 28.98 26.20
N LYS A 671 32.34 29.35 25.08
CA LYS A 671 33.06 29.79 23.87
C LYS A 671 33.80 31.10 24.11
N ALA A 672 33.15 32.06 24.76
CA ALA A 672 33.78 33.33 25.13
C ALA A 672 35.00 33.09 26.04
N HIS A 673 34.88 32.22 27.04
CA HIS A 673 36.01 31.77 27.87
C HIS A 673 37.16 31.20 27.02
N THR A 674 36.86 30.33 26.05
CA THR A 674 37.88 29.74 25.16
C THR A 674 38.64 30.82 24.38
N VAL A 675 37.91 31.78 23.78
CA VAL A 675 38.53 32.91 23.05
C VAL A 675 39.44 33.74 23.96
N LEU A 676 38.98 34.03 25.17
CA LEU A 676 39.69 34.86 26.13
C LEU A 676 40.95 34.18 26.65
N SER A 677 40.88 32.90 26.98
CA SER A 677 42.02 32.13 27.48
C SER A 677 43.11 31.93 26.41
N GLU A 678 42.74 31.74 25.13
CA GLU A 678 43.71 31.59 24.04
C GLU A 678 44.38 32.92 23.62
N ASN A 679 43.67 34.04 23.75
CA ASN A 679 44.12 35.35 23.27
C ASN A 679 44.48 36.34 24.38
N TYR A 680 44.77 35.82 25.59
CA TYR A 680 45.00 36.58 26.82
C TYR A 680 46.13 37.64 26.79
N TYR A 681 46.84 37.87 25.69
CA TYR A 681 47.82 38.95 25.57
C TYR A 681 47.50 39.98 24.48
N LYS A 682 46.34 39.85 23.80
CA LYS A 682 46.02 40.68 22.63
C LYS A 682 44.60 41.21 22.73
N MET A 683 44.46 42.53 22.81
CA MET A 683 43.16 43.20 22.69
C MET A 683 42.70 43.24 21.22
N THR A 684 42.28 42.09 20.69
CA THR A 684 41.72 41.96 19.34
C THR A 684 40.21 42.24 19.35
N ARG A 685 39.64 42.40 18.15
CA ARG A 685 38.17 42.51 18.01
C ARG A 685 37.45 41.25 18.52
N GLU A 686 38.08 40.08 18.41
CA GLU A 686 37.52 38.81 18.89
C GLU A 686 37.44 38.78 20.42
N VAL A 687 38.47 39.26 21.12
CA VAL A 687 38.47 39.41 22.58
C VAL A 687 37.39 40.40 23.03
N GLN A 688 37.23 41.52 22.32
CA GLN A 688 36.18 42.49 22.64
C GLN A 688 34.77 41.88 22.48
N ASN A 689 34.53 41.14 21.39
CA ASN A 689 33.25 40.46 21.18
C ASN A 689 32.99 39.40 22.26
N ALA A 690 34.02 38.67 22.71
CA ALA A 690 33.87 37.67 23.77
C ALA A 690 33.50 38.31 25.11
N LEU A 691 34.07 39.48 25.44
CA LEU A 691 33.68 40.25 26.64
C LEU A 691 32.24 40.76 26.56
N GLU A 692 31.84 41.32 25.41
CA GLU A 692 30.44 41.73 25.15
C GLU A 692 29.48 40.53 25.29
N MET A 693 29.90 39.33 24.85
CA MET A 693 29.11 38.12 24.98
C MET A 693 28.95 37.68 26.45
N LEU A 694 30.02 37.74 27.26
CA LEU A 694 29.92 37.42 28.69
C LEU A 694 29.01 38.40 29.44
N GLU A 695 29.05 39.69 29.08
CA GLU A 695 28.17 40.70 29.65
C GLU A 695 26.70 40.44 29.31
N TRP A 696 26.42 39.99 28.09
CA TRP A 696 25.08 39.54 27.72
C TRP A 696 24.66 38.27 28.48
N SER A 697 25.56 37.29 28.60
CA SER A 697 25.27 36.02 29.29
C SER A 697 24.98 36.18 30.78
N ASP A 698 25.61 37.14 31.46
CA ASP A 698 25.39 37.46 32.88
C ASP A 698 23.93 37.84 33.20
N GLN A 699 23.15 38.25 32.19
CA GLN A 699 21.72 38.52 32.37
C GLN A 699 20.88 37.26 32.60
N TYR A 700 21.42 36.08 32.30
CA TYR A 700 20.70 34.81 32.25
C TYR A 700 21.33 33.70 33.09
N ILE A 701 22.67 33.69 33.22
CA ILE A 701 23.41 32.65 33.93
C ILE A 701 24.49 33.23 34.83
N ASP A 702 24.97 32.44 35.78
CA ASP A 702 26.15 32.80 36.58
C ASP A 702 27.43 32.67 35.74
N VAL A 703 28.03 33.81 35.36
CA VAL A 703 29.29 33.88 34.62
C VAL A 703 30.53 33.97 35.53
N GLU A 704 30.35 34.04 36.85
CA GLU A 704 31.45 34.19 37.81
C GLU A 704 32.52 33.10 37.65
N PRO A 705 32.21 31.80 37.46
CA PRO A 705 33.22 30.76 37.23
C PRO A 705 34.15 31.07 36.06
N ILE A 706 33.62 31.63 34.96
CA ILE A 706 34.42 32.01 33.78
C ILE A 706 35.30 33.21 34.09
N CYS A 707 34.74 34.24 34.71
CA CYS A 707 35.45 35.50 34.96
C CYS A 707 36.54 35.34 36.03
N MET A 708 36.36 34.39 36.95
CA MET A 708 37.33 34.05 37.99
C MET A 708 38.27 32.92 37.57
N ASP A 709 38.20 32.44 36.32
CA ASP A 709 39.21 31.51 35.83
C ASP A 709 40.58 32.17 35.85
N ARG A 710 41.58 31.41 36.28
CA ARG A 710 42.91 31.92 36.65
C ARG A 710 43.58 32.72 35.53
N TYR A 711 43.40 32.31 34.28
CA TYR A 711 44.00 33.00 33.13
C TYR A 711 43.41 34.39 32.88
N LEU A 712 42.14 34.59 33.25
CA LEU A 712 41.42 35.84 33.04
C LEU A 712 41.67 36.82 34.18
N ILE A 713 41.70 36.36 35.43
CA ILE A 713 42.03 37.24 36.56
C ILE A 713 43.48 37.73 36.48
N ASP A 714 44.40 36.86 36.03
CA ASP A 714 45.80 37.22 35.79
C ASP A 714 45.94 38.24 34.63
N TYR A 715 45.00 38.26 33.67
CA TYR A 715 44.98 39.26 32.59
C TYR A 715 44.69 40.68 33.10
N PHE A 716 43.75 40.81 34.05
CA PHE A 716 43.36 42.10 34.61
C PHE A 716 44.30 42.57 35.72
N LEU A 717 44.86 41.64 36.49
CA LEU A 717 45.56 41.93 37.73
C LEU A 717 47.03 41.50 37.75
N ASP A 718 47.61 40.86 36.74
CA ASP A 718 49.01 40.39 36.82
C ASP A 718 49.90 41.18 35.84
N GLY A 719 50.90 41.91 36.36
CA GLY A 719 51.81 42.69 35.52
C GLY A 719 52.50 43.88 36.19
N THR A 720 53.44 44.51 35.47
CA THR A 720 54.09 45.74 35.94
C THR A 720 53.38 46.98 35.42
N TRP A 721 52.82 47.75 36.34
CA TRP A 721 52.06 48.97 36.08
C TRP A 721 52.82 50.20 36.57
N VAL A 722 52.64 51.33 35.89
CA VAL A 722 53.22 52.62 36.30
C VAL A 722 52.09 53.52 36.72
N ALA A 723 52.05 53.87 38.01
CA ALA A 723 51.17 54.91 38.49
C ALA A 723 51.85 56.28 38.34
N VAL A 724 51.11 57.26 37.83
CA VAL A 724 51.49 58.66 37.74
C VAL A 724 50.64 59.51 38.67
N ASP A 725 51.12 60.70 39.02
CA ASP A 725 50.40 61.60 39.93
C ASP A 725 49.01 61.92 39.39
N GLY A 726 47.99 61.46 40.13
CA GLY A 726 46.58 61.58 39.76
C GLY A 726 45.87 60.24 39.60
N ASP A 727 46.60 59.13 39.51
CA ASP A 727 45.99 57.81 39.42
C ASP A 727 45.31 57.42 40.74
N VAL A 728 44.09 56.92 40.63
CA VAL A 728 43.21 56.67 41.76
C VAL A 728 42.45 55.35 41.60
N PHE A 729 42.18 54.69 42.73
CA PHE A 729 41.09 53.72 42.81
C PHE A 729 39.81 54.51 43.12
N GLU A 730 38.85 54.49 42.20
CA GLU A 730 37.53 55.11 42.39
C GLU A 730 36.58 54.08 43.00
N TYR A 731 35.90 54.43 44.10
CA TYR A 731 34.85 53.62 44.71
C TYR A 731 33.59 54.42 44.99
N ALA A 732 32.44 53.75 44.82
CA ALA A 732 31.16 54.22 45.29
C ALA A 732 30.93 53.70 46.72
N MET A 733 30.51 54.57 47.64
CA MET A 733 30.07 54.12 48.97
C MET A 733 28.68 53.49 48.86
N GLU A 734 28.44 52.40 49.60
CA GLU A 734 27.29 51.48 49.57
C GLU A 734 25.85 52.08 49.58
N ASN A 735 25.64 53.40 49.52
CA ASN A 735 24.31 54.01 49.57
C ASN A 735 24.15 55.32 48.75
N ASN A 736 25.02 55.64 47.79
CA ASN A 736 24.84 56.85 46.98
C ASN A 736 25.47 56.73 45.58
N GLU A 737 24.65 56.55 44.53
CA GLU A 737 25.07 56.45 43.11
C GLU A 737 25.77 57.71 42.55
N PHE A 738 25.93 58.78 43.34
CA PHE A 738 26.37 60.10 42.86
C PHE A 738 27.60 60.70 43.56
N ASP A 739 28.21 60.03 44.55
CA ASP A 739 29.44 60.49 45.22
C ASP A 739 30.58 59.45 45.08
N PHE A 740 31.52 59.73 44.18
CA PHE A 740 32.72 58.92 43.97
C PHE A 740 33.84 59.36 44.93
N TRP A 741 34.40 58.42 45.68
CA TRP A 741 35.58 58.65 46.50
C TRP A 741 36.80 58.04 45.82
N CYS A 742 37.91 58.77 45.83
CA CYS A 742 39.14 58.39 45.15
C CYS A 742 40.24 58.06 46.16
N ARG A 743 40.89 56.90 46.02
CA ARG A 743 42.10 56.57 46.76
C ARG A 743 43.32 56.72 45.86
N TYR A 744 44.15 57.70 46.18
CA TYR A 744 45.37 57.99 45.42
C TYR A 744 46.36 56.84 45.48
N VAL A 745 46.83 56.43 44.29
CA VAL A 745 47.96 55.53 44.14
C VAL A 745 49.22 56.40 44.05
N PRO A 746 50.21 56.23 44.95
CA PRO A 746 51.44 57.00 44.87
C PRO A 746 52.15 56.77 43.54
N SER A 747 52.73 57.82 42.95
CA SER A 747 53.56 57.71 41.76
C SER A 747 54.65 56.65 41.93
N GLY A 748 54.70 55.67 41.03
CA GLY A 748 55.64 54.55 41.16
C GLY A 748 55.39 53.39 40.21
N LYS A 749 56.31 52.42 40.23
CA LYS A 749 56.11 51.13 39.55
C LYS A 749 55.55 50.12 40.54
N TYR A 750 54.52 49.41 40.13
CA TYR A 750 53.86 48.38 40.90
C TYR A 750 53.85 47.06 40.13
N ASN A 751 54.06 45.97 40.84
CA ASN A 751 53.71 44.64 40.35
C ASN A 751 52.33 44.34 40.91
N PHE A 752 51.34 44.20 40.05
CA PHE A 752 50.09 43.59 40.45
C PHE A 752 50.28 42.08 40.30
N GLU A 753 49.81 41.34 41.30
CA GLU A 753 49.82 39.89 41.38
C GLU A 753 48.42 39.40 41.73
N SER A 754 48.16 38.10 41.62
CA SER A 754 46.84 37.48 41.86
C SER A 754 46.27 37.71 43.26
N ASP A 755 47.08 38.12 44.24
CA ASP A 755 46.68 38.34 45.64
C ASP A 755 46.89 39.78 46.15
N GLY A 756 47.49 40.66 45.35
CA GLY A 756 47.66 42.05 45.73
C GLY A 756 48.47 42.89 44.76
N MET A 757 48.68 44.14 45.15
CA MET A 757 49.48 45.12 44.44
C MET A 757 50.72 45.44 45.27
N TYR A 758 51.91 45.35 44.68
CA TYR A 758 53.20 45.45 45.36
C TYR A 758 54.06 46.55 44.75
N TYR A 759 54.81 47.27 45.57
CA TYR A 759 55.82 48.21 45.07
C TYR A 759 56.94 47.45 44.36
N ALA A 760 57.16 47.71 43.07
CA ALA A 760 58.17 46.99 42.28
C ALA A 760 59.60 47.22 42.79
N SER A 761 59.86 48.33 43.49
CA SER A 761 61.18 48.65 44.05
C SER A 761 61.52 47.91 45.35
N SER A 762 60.51 47.61 46.18
CA SER A 762 60.71 47.07 47.54
C SER A 762 60.08 45.69 47.75
N GLY A 763 59.18 45.25 46.86
CA GLY A 763 58.40 44.03 47.03
C GLY A 763 57.39 44.10 48.18
N THR A 764 57.22 45.28 48.81
CA THR A 764 56.26 45.45 49.90
C THR A 764 54.86 45.60 49.32
N ARG A 765 53.90 44.89 49.91
CA ARG A 765 52.49 44.97 49.51
C ARG A 765 51.94 46.38 49.80
N PHE A 766 51.22 46.92 48.84
CA PHE A 766 50.50 48.19 48.92
C PHE A 766 49.02 47.94 49.19
N ALA A 767 48.43 46.98 48.47
CA ALA A 767 47.05 46.57 48.62
C ALA A 767 46.91 45.05 48.47
N ALA A 768 45.93 44.45 49.13
CA ALA A 768 45.56 43.05 49.03
C ALA A 768 44.19 42.91 48.37
N TRP A 769 44.03 41.91 47.50
CA TRP A 769 42.74 41.51 46.96
C TRP A 769 42.12 40.49 47.92
N ASP A 770 41.25 40.92 48.82
CA ASP A 770 40.66 40.04 49.84
C ASP A 770 39.50 39.21 49.28
N TYR A 771 38.80 39.74 48.27
CA TYR A 771 37.73 39.06 47.54
C TYR A 771 37.65 39.64 46.14
N ILE A 772 37.43 38.80 45.14
CA ILE A 772 37.20 39.21 43.75
C ILE A 772 36.04 38.37 43.23
N SER A 773 35.03 39.02 42.67
CA SER A 773 33.91 38.46 41.92
C SER A 773 33.66 39.32 40.68
N TYR A 774 32.75 38.87 39.81
CA TYR A 774 32.41 39.59 38.59
C TYR A 774 31.87 41.01 38.87
N ASN A 775 31.12 41.14 39.97
CA ASN A 775 30.44 42.36 40.33
C ASN A 775 31.14 43.15 41.44
N GLU A 776 32.12 42.57 42.13
CA GLU A 776 32.73 43.17 43.31
C GLU A 776 34.20 42.79 43.46
N ILE A 777 35.07 43.77 43.74
CA ILE A 777 36.41 43.51 44.27
C ILE A 777 36.56 44.17 45.65
N VAL A 778 37.07 43.42 46.61
CA VAL A 778 37.37 43.91 47.96
C VAL A 778 38.87 44.12 48.08
N ILE A 779 39.26 45.37 48.26
CA ILE A 779 40.66 45.80 48.32
C ILE A 779 40.99 46.26 49.74
N THR A 780 41.99 45.65 50.37
CA THR A 780 42.56 46.14 51.63
C THR A 780 43.86 46.87 51.39
N PHE A 781 43.93 48.15 51.79
CA PHE A 781 45.16 48.93 51.67
C PHE A 781 46.03 48.80 52.93
N GLU A 782 47.30 48.46 52.76
CA GLU A 782 48.24 48.27 53.88
C GLU A 782 48.48 49.57 54.68
N SER A 783 48.28 50.72 54.04
CA SER A 783 48.45 52.03 54.67
C SER A 783 47.47 52.32 55.83
N ASP A 784 46.26 51.77 55.82
CA ASP A 784 45.25 51.97 56.87
C ASP A 784 44.62 50.66 57.38
N GLY A 785 44.93 49.52 56.76
CA GLY A 785 44.43 48.21 57.14
C GLY A 785 42.91 48.05 56.96
N ARG A 786 42.28 48.88 56.13
CA ARG A 786 40.84 48.86 55.89
C ARG A 786 40.54 48.22 54.54
N SER A 787 39.48 47.42 54.50
CA SER A 787 38.89 46.82 53.31
C SER A 787 37.86 47.76 52.70
N TYR A 788 37.85 47.86 51.39
CA TYR A 788 36.94 48.69 50.61
C TYR A 788 36.33 47.82 49.51
N HIS A 789 35.02 47.90 49.36
CA HIS A 789 34.25 47.16 48.37
C HIS A 789 34.08 48.03 47.11
N TYR A 790 34.43 47.50 45.96
CA TYR A 790 34.35 48.16 44.67
C TYR A 790 33.42 47.36 43.79
N TYR A 791 32.30 47.96 43.41
CA TYR A 791 31.33 47.32 42.54
C TYR A 791 31.59 47.68 41.07
N ARG A 792 31.38 46.71 40.18
CA ARG A 792 31.41 46.96 38.74
C ARG A 792 30.30 47.95 38.35
N GLN A 793 30.64 48.98 37.56
CA GLN A 793 29.69 49.96 37.00
C GLN A 793 29.24 49.61 35.60
#